data_AF-A0A832DS94-F1
#
_entry.id   AF-A0A832DS94-F1
#
_cell.length_a   1.000
_cell.length_b   1.000
_cell.length_c   1.000
_cell.angle_alpha   90.00
_cell.angle_beta   90.00
_cell.angle_gamma   90.00
#
_symmetry.space_group_name_H-M   'P 1'
#
loop_
_entity.id
_entity.type
_entity.pdbx_description
1 polymer ?
#
loop_
_entity_poly.entity_id
_entity_poly.type
_entity_poly.pdbx_seq_one_letter_code
_entity_poly.pdbx_strand_id
1 'polypeptide(L)'
;MEMWRRCREAASAGLSAALYSVYHGLYSEAVVSSIASAVALAEVGRFREAVEYAQKAAKALYEAAKEVFEQAKVTVQRLVELFVEAVARVLAWVDEHKAYLFLMVAVAAGMVALSVALNMWGLVELEKLAYAASAPFVAGLADVGEKMAERFGALGERYERWRVDESLIDGVLKGERSYVAFLNLAGSRRDLPPPLVEMRRSLARVKDEAERDAAVVAALVLYKVLVKNAGAYKEWAEVYHWARGLVKEREFAVKAEEVKRLREAHRRLEEAAEEVRRELDRVLALYASHSRELYEKLRPHLEVDLGEAEGLAEARSVELSKYSDAGLGTKAYAALLSVARGGIYGHVAMLLMGEGALADIMLSAPVTAYEKANDIAGARGEAVDPSRSRRRAKAGEVAGERGGAVDLSHVGAAGWEDRAASVLLRFLVGYGEADLKFIRVEKEGKKGFQVFRTYGSVEAFVGELWIGKTAYFKVSEEELGRLVEEAKRTAPDLSGFDKAPQYLEWRTTDMTTSEGRIEAGTVHSWQLRWYFSLLGEEKSFRGSASVTKESIKPAVIAYWPREREDQILGESRWLKSLLNQQVGSWRQLVDAIDWSWVLEKVEELVNELKPWIGRKKMNDTERERLVGRMLGELALLVHFAEARKGLSDDEWREERVKRLAKAVEALSGGRITGKYADELAQAIIRYADGHEERRKKRIENLAEEVGVSKEEVWGIVEFVLSDMYCLARDCARDEVVRKFVAPALELIMLDKALNKKFNREEALLRFGEMYATAVAGDGHVGRRSVVFAVGGEIGGGAALLRLATLHLLNQLLSDKLKFNARIYVERGRYYYIVSSSETAARFMRLLAVSAPSAGGEYLSEKFGEFVEEARVEVLFNNIRLTDKGRVAAGLIISEGGVSVKYNVYLSENAIELQFRSTDRGRVELAARLLKLADVGAEIKRRSDGDGWYVVATTDALAAGREELRKALAEIVRKAVENGWVDEKKAERWLEKLEGGVVAWEGKKFEMRLARGALVVRFRSTSRESLDEVAGEFKAMGLEEGVHFAVRWGGGRGYVSLLAEGVRRLAWLSRHGEEEQRRRAAEFLKFLEEKARAKGGEVLRKLEALVEEGRSRGALRLVGLERDGVKVLDVKTEEKDDKLYVTIKAEVDGAVEEYKITFYRERDGKRYLRFYVRGEEAVTKAVKLIEVLTGEKPQVTEMPNGWTSIRGFGSHVDAMARYEELRETIERWSNR
;
A
#
# COMPACT_ATOMS: atom_id res chain seq x y z
N MET A 1 -51.42 -4.32 15.97
CA MET A 1 -51.79 -3.88 14.60
C MET A 1 -50.68 -3.08 13.90
N GLU A 2 -49.86 -2.30 14.60
CA GLU A 2 -48.77 -1.51 14.02
C GLU A 2 -47.54 -2.36 13.58
N MET A 3 -47.28 -3.47 14.28
CA MET A 3 -46.26 -4.46 13.89
C MET A 3 -46.59 -5.18 12.57
N TRP A 4 -47.88 -5.34 12.26
CA TRP A 4 -48.37 -6.00 11.04
C TRP A 4 -48.29 -5.12 9.78
N ARG A 5 -48.29 -3.78 9.93
CA ARG A 5 -48.09 -2.83 8.81
C ARG A 5 -46.63 -2.76 8.38
N ARG A 6 -45.69 -2.76 9.34
CA ARG A 6 -44.23 -2.78 9.08
C ARG A 6 -43.76 -4.09 8.43
N CYS A 7 -44.38 -5.23 8.76
CA CYS A 7 -44.09 -6.50 8.08
C CYS A 7 -44.56 -6.54 6.62
N ARG A 8 -45.66 -5.85 6.29
CA ARG A 8 -46.14 -5.74 4.90
C ARG A 8 -45.19 -4.93 4.01
N GLU A 9 -44.61 -3.84 4.53
CA GLU A 9 -43.64 -3.02 3.80
C GLU A 9 -42.31 -3.75 3.54
N ALA A 10 -41.83 -4.55 4.52
CA ALA A 10 -40.64 -5.37 4.38
C ALA A 10 -40.83 -6.53 3.37
N ALA A 11 -42.03 -7.13 3.31
CA ALA A 11 -42.36 -8.17 2.34
C ALA A 11 -42.45 -7.63 0.90
N SER A 12 -42.99 -6.42 0.70
CA SER A 12 -43.00 -5.75 -0.61
C SER A 12 -41.61 -5.37 -1.11
N ALA A 13 -40.69 -4.97 -0.21
CA ALA A 13 -39.30 -4.67 -0.56
C ALA A 13 -38.51 -5.95 -0.95
N GLY A 14 -38.80 -7.08 -0.31
CA GLY A 14 -38.23 -8.39 -0.65
C GLY A 14 -38.69 -8.91 -2.02
N LEU A 15 -39.96 -8.68 -2.39
CA LEU A 15 -40.50 -9.03 -3.71
C LEU A 15 -39.91 -8.17 -4.85
N SER A 16 -39.63 -6.88 -4.61
CA SER A 16 -38.95 -6.02 -5.58
C SER A 16 -37.48 -6.39 -5.78
N ALA A 17 -36.77 -6.80 -4.70
CA ALA A 17 -35.40 -7.30 -4.80
C ALA A 17 -35.33 -8.63 -5.55
N ALA A 18 -36.31 -9.52 -5.34
CA ALA A 18 -36.40 -10.78 -6.07
C ALA A 18 -36.72 -10.61 -7.57
N LEU A 19 -37.59 -9.66 -7.93
CA LEU A 19 -37.87 -9.30 -9.34
C LEU A 19 -36.65 -8.64 -10.03
N TYR A 20 -35.88 -7.84 -9.29
CA TYR A 20 -34.60 -7.29 -9.76
C TYR A 20 -33.58 -8.42 -10.06
N SER A 21 -33.50 -9.44 -9.21
CA SER A 21 -32.60 -10.59 -9.42
C SER A 21 -33.02 -11.51 -10.58
N VAL A 22 -34.31 -11.58 -10.93
CA VAL A 22 -34.82 -12.34 -12.10
C VAL A 22 -34.47 -11.64 -13.42
N TYR A 23 -34.53 -10.29 -13.45
CA TYR A 23 -34.12 -9.53 -14.64
C TYR A 23 -32.60 -9.60 -14.92
N HIS A 24 -31.81 -9.95 -13.89
CA HIS A 24 -30.34 -10.06 -13.95
C HIS A 24 -29.81 -11.51 -13.89
N GLY A 25 -30.68 -12.52 -14.03
CA GLY A 25 -30.26 -13.92 -14.23
C GLY A 25 -29.63 -14.64 -13.02
N LEU A 26 -29.75 -14.09 -11.81
CA LEU A 26 -29.12 -14.64 -10.60
C LEU A 26 -29.90 -15.82 -9.96
N TYR A 27 -31.17 -16.00 -10.31
CA TYR A 27 -31.99 -17.13 -9.86
C TYR A 27 -32.86 -17.66 -11.01
N SER A 28 -33.14 -18.97 -11.03
CA SER A 28 -34.14 -19.51 -11.96
C SER A 28 -35.54 -19.08 -11.52
N GLU A 29 -36.41 -18.81 -12.50
CA GLU A 29 -37.81 -18.41 -12.27
C GLU A 29 -38.56 -19.42 -11.37
N ALA A 30 -38.15 -20.69 -11.43
CA ALA A 30 -38.67 -21.77 -10.59
C ALA A 30 -38.34 -21.59 -9.09
N VAL A 31 -37.16 -21.09 -8.74
CA VAL A 31 -36.75 -20.84 -7.34
C VAL A 31 -37.55 -19.68 -6.75
N VAL A 32 -37.69 -18.59 -7.51
CA VAL A 32 -38.41 -17.39 -7.08
C VAL A 32 -39.92 -17.65 -6.99
N SER A 33 -40.50 -18.35 -7.97
CA SER A 33 -41.91 -18.77 -7.95
C SER A 33 -42.22 -19.70 -6.77
N SER A 34 -41.29 -20.61 -6.44
CA SER A 34 -41.46 -21.53 -5.32
C SER A 34 -41.31 -20.82 -3.96
N ILE A 35 -40.38 -19.87 -3.83
CA ILE A 35 -40.22 -19.07 -2.59
C ILE A 35 -41.42 -18.12 -2.41
N ALA A 36 -41.87 -17.45 -3.47
CA ALA A 36 -43.05 -16.59 -3.43
C ALA A 36 -44.31 -17.38 -3.05
N SER A 37 -44.49 -18.59 -3.61
CA SER A 37 -45.59 -19.49 -3.26
C SER A 37 -45.50 -20.01 -1.82
N ALA A 38 -44.29 -20.31 -1.34
CA ALA A 38 -44.07 -20.73 0.04
C ALA A 38 -44.41 -19.60 1.04
N VAL A 39 -44.02 -18.37 0.74
CA VAL A 39 -44.34 -17.19 1.56
C VAL A 39 -45.85 -16.92 1.54
N ALA A 40 -46.48 -16.93 0.37
CA ALA A 40 -47.92 -16.71 0.25
C ALA A 40 -48.73 -17.78 1.01
N LEU A 41 -48.34 -19.06 0.94
CA LEU A 41 -49.01 -20.15 1.65
C LEU A 41 -48.75 -20.11 3.17
N ALA A 42 -47.57 -19.64 3.60
CA ALA A 42 -47.28 -19.40 5.01
C ALA A 42 -48.11 -18.25 5.59
N GLU A 43 -48.36 -17.19 4.80
CA GLU A 43 -49.19 -16.05 5.22
C GLU A 43 -50.66 -16.41 5.45
N VAL A 44 -51.20 -17.41 4.72
CA VAL A 44 -52.57 -17.93 4.94
C VAL A 44 -52.63 -19.16 5.84
N GLY A 45 -51.56 -19.46 6.59
CA GLY A 45 -51.55 -20.54 7.59
C GLY A 45 -51.47 -21.96 7.04
N ARG A 46 -51.21 -22.13 5.73
CA ARG A 46 -51.06 -23.43 5.05
C ARG A 46 -49.60 -23.92 5.08
N PHE A 47 -49.08 -24.05 6.30
CA PHE A 47 -47.64 -24.28 6.53
C PHE A 47 -47.10 -25.60 5.95
N ARG A 48 -47.92 -26.66 5.87
CA ARG A 48 -47.49 -27.94 5.28
C ARG A 48 -47.15 -27.80 3.79
N GLU A 49 -47.94 -27.02 3.06
CA GLU A 49 -47.74 -26.79 1.63
C GLU A 49 -46.64 -25.75 1.38
N ALA A 50 -46.53 -24.74 2.25
CA ALA A 50 -45.41 -23.81 2.24
C ALA A 50 -44.05 -24.54 2.36
N VAL A 51 -43.99 -25.58 3.21
CA VAL A 51 -42.81 -26.43 3.36
C VAL A 51 -42.50 -27.22 2.09
N GLU A 52 -43.51 -27.75 1.39
CA GLU A 52 -43.30 -28.46 0.11
C GLU A 52 -42.72 -27.54 -0.98
N TYR A 53 -43.17 -26.28 -1.03
CA TYR A 53 -42.64 -25.30 -1.97
C TYR A 53 -41.24 -24.81 -1.58
N ALA A 54 -40.95 -24.67 -0.27
CA ALA A 54 -39.60 -24.39 0.21
C ALA A 54 -38.64 -25.56 -0.10
N GLN A 55 -39.09 -26.81 0.01
CA GLN A 55 -38.33 -27.99 -0.39
C GLN A 55 -38.06 -28.02 -1.89
N LYS A 56 -39.04 -27.64 -2.74
CA LYS A 56 -38.83 -27.49 -4.19
C LYS A 56 -37.80 -26.40 -4.51
N ALA A 57 -37.85 -25.26 -3.82
CA ALA A 57 -36.87 -24.18 -3.98
C ALA A 57 -35.46 -24.64 -3.57
N ALA A 58 -35.33 -25.32 -2.43
CA ALA A 58 -34.06 -25.86 -1.95
C ALA A 58 -33.49 -26.93 -2.90
N LYS A 59 -34.35 -27.79 -3.46
CA LYS A 59 -33.95 -28.80 -4.43
C LYS A 59 -33.50 -28.18 -5.76
N ALA A 60 -34.20 -27.16 -6.24
CA ALA A 60 -33.82 -26.44 -7.45
C ALA A 60 -32.50 -25.65 -7.27
N LEU A 61 -32.29 -25.04 -6.10
CA LEU A 61 -31.01 -24.43 -5.72
C LEU A 61 -29.88 -25.46 -5.64
N TYR A 62 -30.16 -26.65 -5.10
CA TYR A 62 -29.20 -27.74 -5.02
C TYR A 62 -28.79 -28.25 -6.40
N GLU A 63 -29.73 -28.50 -7.32
CA GLU A 63 -29.40 -28.96 -8.67
C GLU A 63 -28.65 -27.90 -9.49
N ALA A 64 -29.01 -26.61 -9.36
CA ALA A 64 -28.28 -25.51 -9.98
C ALA A 64 -26.85 -25.38 -9.43
N ALA A 65 -26.66 -25.57 -8.12
CA ALA A 65 -25.35 -25.56 -7.49
C ALA A 65 -24.51 -26.79 -7.88
N LYS A 66 -25.14 -27.96 -8.02
CA LYS A 66 -24.50 -29.24 -8.35
C LYS A 66 -23.86 -29.24 -9.74
N GLU A 67 -24.48 -28.63 -10.75
CA GLU A 67 -23.88 -28.45 -12.08
C GLU A 67 -22.60 -27.60 -12.04
N VAL A 68 -22.59 -26.57 -11.20
CA VAL A 68 -21.44 -25.66 -11.01
C VAL A 68 -20.32 -26.35 -10.21
N PHE A 69 -20.67 -27.18 -9.22
CA PHE A 69 -19.70 -27.90 -8.38
C PHE A 69 -19.10 -29.16 -9.05
N GLU A 70 -19.81 -29.83 -9.96
CA GLU A 70 -19.29 -30.96 -10.75
C GLU A 70 -18.15 -30.55 -11.70
N GLN A 71 -18.16 -29.30 -12.19
CA GLN A 71 -17.09 -28.79 -13.06
C GLN A 71 -15.80 -28.39 -12.30
N ALA A 72 -15.89 -28.16 -11.00
CA ALA A 72 -14.78 -27.68 -10.17
C ALA A 72 -13.99 -28.81 -9.48
N LYS A 73 -13.96 -30.04 -10.03
CA LYS A 73 -13.34 -31.25 -9.45
C LYS A 73 -12.04 -30.98 -8.69
N VAL A 74 -12.16 -30.76 -7.38
CA VAL A 74 -11.45 -31.39 -6.24
C VAL A 74 -11.70 -30.58 -4.95
N THR A 75 -12.10 -31.29 -3.87
CA THR A 75 -12.22 -30.84 -2.45
C THR A 75 -13.51 -30.15 -1.94
N VAL A 76 -14.70 -30.46 -2.47
CA VAL A 76 -15.97 -30.02 -1.81
C VAL A 76 -16.90 -31.20 -1.46
N GLN A 77 -16.58 -32.41 -1.91
CA GLN A 77 -17.42 -33.60 -1.76
C GLN A 77 -17.78 -33.91 -0.29
N ARG A 78 -16.83 -33.73 0.63
CA ARG A 78 -17.02 -33.99 2.07
C ARG A 78 -17.84 -32.91 2.79
N LEU A 79 -17.78 -31.66 2.32
CA LEU A 79 -18.59 -30.55 2.83
C LEU A 79 -20.04 -30.66 2.36
N VAL A 80 -20.25 -31.11 1.12
CA VAL A 80 -21.59 -31.40 0.58
C VAL A 80 -22.21 -32.59 1.29
N GLU A 81 -21.45 -33.67 1.54
CA GLU A 81 -21.95 -34.81 2.33
C GLU A 81 -22.34 -34.41 3.75
N LEU A 82 -21.49 -33.65 4.45
CA LEU A 82 -21.80 -33.16 5.80
C LEU A 82 -22.99 -32.19 5.83
N PHE A 83 -23.15 -31.37 4.78
CA PHE A 83 -24.29 -30.48 4.64
C PHE A 83 -25.59 -31.26 4.36
N VAL A 84 -25.55 -32.24 3.45
CA VAL A 84 -26.68 -33.13 3.13
C VAL A 84 -27.06 -33.97 4.35
N GLU A 85 -26.09 -34.46 5.11
CA GLU A 85 -26.31 -35.23 6.34
C GLU A 85 -26.88 -34.35 7.46
N ALA A 86 -26.39 -33.11 7.60
CA ALA A 86 -26.94 -32.15 8.55
C ALA A 86 -28.38 -31.75 8.20
N VAL A 87 -28.65 -31.46 6.92
CA VAL A 87 -30.00 -31.14 6.43
C VAL A 87 -30.93 -32.34 6.57
N ALA A 88 -30.49 -33.57 6.27
CA ALA A 88 -31.29 -34.78 6.44
C ALA A 88 -31.60 -35.09 7.91
N ARG A 89 -30.64 -34.89 8.83
CA ARG A 89 -30.87 -35.06 10.27
C ARG A 89 -31.81 -34.00 10.85
N VAL A 90 -31.71 -32.75 10.36
CA VAL A 90 -32.63 -31.67 10.73
C VAL A 90 -34.04 -31.95 10.18
N LEU A 91 -34.15 -32.45 8.95
CA LEU A 91 -35.45 -32.82 8.34
C LEU A 91 -36.11 -34.01 9.06
N ALA A 92 -35.35 -35.05 9.41
CA ALA A 92 -35.85 -36.19 10.17
C ALA A 92 -36.36 -35.78 11.57
N TRP A 93 -35.69 -34.83 12.21
CA TRP A 93 -36.06 -34.35 13.55
C TRP A 93 -37.25 -33.37 13.53
N VAL A 94 -37.40 -32.59 12.45
CA VAL A 94 -38.55 -31.69 12.22
C VAL A 94 -39.84 -32.48 11.99
N ASP A 95 -39.77 -33.61 11.28
CA ASP A 95 -40.93 -34.50 11.07
C ASP A 95 -41.39 -35.15 12.39
N GLU A 96 -40.46 -35.37 13.32
CA GLU A 96 -40.72 -36.01 14.61
C GLU A 96 -41.25 -35.04 15.69
N HIS A 97 -40.91 -33.74 15.64
CA HIS A 97 -41.17 -32.79 16.76
C HIS A 97 -41.99 -31.53 16.45
N LYS A 98 -42.47 -31.31 15.20
CA LYS A 98 -43.40 -30.20 14.81
C LYS A 98 -43.12 -28.83 15.48
N ALA A 99 -41.89 -28.32 15.44
CA ALA A 99 -41.52 -27.07 16.11
C ALA A 99 -41.19 -25.93 15.12
N TYR A 100 -42.19 -25.09 14.84
CA TYR A 100 -42.17 -23.88 13.98
C TYR A 100 -41.03 -22.87 14.27
N LEU A 101 -40.54 -22.79 15.52
CA LEU A 101 -39.47 -21.87 15.91
C LEU A 101 -38.09 -22.24 15.34
N PHE A 102 -37.86 -23.50 14.96
CA PHE A 102 -36.58 -23.94 14.40
C PHE A 102 -36.40 -23.61 12.92
N LEU A 103 -37.49 -23.42 12.15
CA LEU A 103 -37.43 -23.03 10.73
C LEU A 103 -36.86 -21.62 10.56
N MET A 104 -37.22 -20.69 11.43
CA MET A 104 -36.64 -19.33 11.43
C MET A 104 -35.15 -19.34 11.77
N VAL A 105 -34.73 -20.21 12.70
CA VAL A 105 -33.32 -20.37 13.09
C VAL A 105 -32.53 -21.07 11.99
N ALA A 106 -33.10 -22.06 11.30
CA ALA A 106 -32.46 -22.76 10.19
C ALA A 106 -32.34 -21.88 8.93
N VAL A 107 -33.35 -21.06 8.63
CA VAL A 107 -33.28 -20.06 7.55
C VAL A 107 -32.28 -18.95 7.87
N ALA A 108 -32.22 -18.49 9.13
CA ALA A 108 -31.19 -17.56 9.58
C ALA A 108 -29.79 -18.19 9.54
N ALA A 109 -29.64 -19.45 9.95
CA ALA A 109 -28.37 -20.18 9.87
C ALA A 109 -27.94 -20.44 8.43
N GLY A 110 -28.88 -20.70 7.52
CA GLY A 110 -28.65 -20.83 6.08
C GLY A 110 -28.24 -19.50 5.43
N MET A 111 -28.88 -18.38 5.80
CA MET A 111 -28.46 -17.04 5.39
C MET A 111 -27.09 -16.65 5.96
N VAL A 112 -26.79 -17.02 7.21
CA VAL A 112 -25.47 -16.79 7.83
C VAL A 112 -24.40 -17.67 7.17
N ALA A 113 -24.70 -18.93 6.87
CA ALA A 113 -23.76 -19.83 6.15
C ALA A 113 -23.51 -19.36 4.72
N LEU A 114 -24.54 -18.85 4.02
CA LEU A 114 -24.41 -18.25 2.69
C LEU A 114 -23.64 -16.93 2.74
N SER A 115 -23.86 -16.10 3.76
CA SER A 115 -23.08 -14.89 4.02
C SER A 115 -21.63 -15.21 4.38
N VAL A 116 -21.37 -16.31 5.08
CA VAL A 116 -20.01 -16.82 5.35
C VAL A 116 -19.37 -17.35 4.06
N ALA A 117 -20.11 -18.06 3.20
CA ALA A 117 -19.61 -18.54 1.91
C ALA A 117 -19.28 -17.38 0.94
N LEU A 118 -20.15 -16.36 0.88
CA LEU A 118 -19.92 -15.12 0.11
C LEU A 118 -18.79 -14.26 0.70
N ASN A 119 -18.65 -14.21 2.03
CA ASN A 119 -17.50 -13.58 2.68
C ASN A 119 -16.19 -14.35 2.45
N MET A 120 -16.22 -15.68 2.36
CA MET A 120 -15.05 -16.47 1.99
C MET A 120 -14.68 -16.26 0.52
N TRP A 121 -15.65 -16.04 -0.37
CA TRP A 121 -15.41 -15.65 -1.76
C TRP A 121 -14.78 -14.25 -1.86
N GLY A 122 -15.24 -13.29 -1.04
CA GLY A 122 -14.60 -11.97 -0.90
C GLY A 122 -13.20 -12.02 -0.28
N LEU A 123 -12.93 -12.97 0.64
CA LEU A 123 -11.60 -13.18 1.23
C LEU A 123 -10.58 -13.76 0.24
N VAL A 124 -11.01 -14.62 -0.69
CA VAL A 124 -10.17 -15.13 -1.79
C VAL A 124 -9.81 -14.02 -2.80
N GLU A 125 -10.61 -12.95 -2.89
CA GLU A 125 -10.30 -11.76 -3.71
C GLU A 125 -9.47 -10.69 -2.94
N LEU A 126 -9.60 -10.60 -1.61
CA LEU A 126 -8.85 -9.64 -0.76
C LEU A 126 -7.36 -9.99 -0.62
N GLU A 127 -7.01 -11.27 -0.56
CA GLU A 127 -5.61 -11.73 -0.57
C GLU A 127 -4.89 -11.33 -1.88
N LYS A 128 -5.65 -11.10 -2.96
CA LYS A 128 -5.15 -10.67 -4.28
C LYS A 128 -5.07 -9.16 -4.45
N LEU A 129 -5.85 -8.38 -3.69
CA LEU A 129 -5.81 -6.91 -3.68
C LEU A 129 -4.74 -6.34 -2.74
N ALA A 130 -4.42 -7.02 -1.64
CA ALA A 130 -3.33 -6.63 -0.74
C ALA A 130 -1.96 -6.62 -1.46
N TYR A 131 -1.77 -7.46 -2.50
CA TYR A 131 -0.56 -7.49 -3.32
C TYR A 131 -0.54 -6.44 -4.46
N ALA A 132 -1.67 -5.79 -4.76
CA ALA A 132 -1.70 -4.68 -5.72
C ALA A 132 -0.99 -3.43 -5.17
N ALA A 133 -0.79 -3.35 -3.85
CA ALA A 133 -0.06 -2.27 -3.18
C ALA A 133 1.47 -2.35 -3.35
N SER A 134 2.03 -3.50 -3.75
CA SER A 134 3.47 -3.68 -4.03
C SER A 134 3.82 -3.60 -5.52
N ALA A 135 2.87 -3.23 -6.38
CA ALA A 135 2.99 -3.26 -7.84
C ALA A 135 3.55 -2.02 -8.59
N PRO A 136 4.18 -0.97 -7.98
CA PRO A 136 4.68 0.17 -8.76
C PRO A 136 5.72 -0.17 -9.84
N PHE A 137 6.48 -1.25 -9.65
CA PHE A 137 7.77 -1.45 -10.34
C PHE A 137 7.69 -2.32 -11.60
N VAL A 138 6.52 -2.92 -11.88
CA VAL A 138 6.36 -3.94 -12.93
C VAL A 138 6.19 -3.36 -14.35
N ALA A 139 5.65 -2.16 -14.51
CA ALA A 139 5.08 -1.73 -15.80
C ALA A 139 5.99 -0.86 -16.68
N GLY A 140 7.25 -0.64 -16.30
CA GLY A 140 8.26 -0.07 -17.19
C GLY A 140 8.75 -1.05 -18.25
N LEU A 141 8.85 -2.33 -17.91
CA LEU A 141 9.05 -3.45 -18.84
C LEU A 141 7.82 -3.76 -19.71
N ALA A 142 6.83 -2.88 -19.79
CA ALA A 142 5.67 -3.09 -20.65
C ALA A 142 5.57 -2.04 -21.77
N ASP A 143 6.62 -1.24 -22.03
CA ASP A 143 6.80 -0.44 -23.27
C ASP A 143 7.69 -1.18 -24.29
N VAL A 144 7.49 -2.49 -24.39
CA VAL A 144 8.34 -3.39 -25.15
C VAL A 144 7.80 -3.41 -26.56
N GLY A 145 8.59 -2.94 -27.51
CA GLY A 145 8.36 -3.31 -28.90
C GLY A 145 8.93 -4.69 -29.18
N GLU A 146 8.51 -5.35 -30.26
CA GLU A 146 9.11 -6.61 -30.73
C GLU A 146 10.65 -6.60 -30.70
N LYS A 147 11.26 -5.49 -31.11
CA LYS A 147 12.71 -5.27 -31.08
C LYS A 147 13.34 -5.41 -29.69
N MET A 148 12.64 -5.02 -28.63
CA MET A 148 13.14 -5.14 -27.27
C MET A 148 13.03 -6.59 -26.79
N ALA A 149 11.94 -7.29 -27.07
CA ALA A 149 11.82 -8.72 -26.78
C ALA A 149 12.91 -9.55 -27.49
N GLU A 150 13.25 -9.20 -28.75
CA GLU A 150 14.41 -9.76 -29.45
C GLU A 150 15.73 -9.51 -28.70
N ARG A 151 15.93 -8.30 -28.15
CA ARG A 151 17.12 -7.98 -27.34
C ARG A 151 17.18 -8.85 -26.07
N PHE A 152 16.05 -9.05 -25.40
CA PHE A 152 15.95 -9.92 -24.21
C PHE A 152 16.28 -11.38 -24.54
N GLY A 153 15.66 -11.93 -25.58
CA GLY A 153 15.92 -13.30 -26.04
C GLY A 153 17.38 -13.50 -26.46
N ALA A 154 17.92 -12.60 -27.29
CA ALA A 154 19.31 -12.66 -27.74
C ALA A 154 20.31 -12.50 -26.59
N LEU A 155 19.99 -11.70 -25.57
CA LEU A 155 20.82 -11.54 -24.39
C LEU A 155 20.87 -12.84 -23.57
N GLY A 156 19.70 -13.44 -23.28
CA GLY A 156 19.62 -14.73 -22.59
C GLY A 156 20.43 -15.82 -23.30
N GLU A 157 20.23 -15.99 -24.62
CA GLU A 157 20.96 -16.97 -25.42
C GLU A 157 22.48 -16.73 -25.48
N ARG A 158 22.92 -15.47 -25.49
CA ARG A 158 24.36 -15.15 -25.46
C ARG A 158 24.97 -15.52 -24.11
N TYR A 159 24.33 -15.16 -23.01
CA TYR A 159 24.90 -15.38 -21.68
C TYR A 159 24.77 -16.84 -21.20
N GLU A 160 23.84 -17.62 -21.75
CA GLU A 160 23.88 -19.09 -21.64
C GLU A 160 25.11 -19.66 -22.35
N ARG A 161 25.42 -19.21 -23.57
CA ARG A 161 26.59 -19.66 -24.34
C ARG A 161 27.92 -19.18 -23.77
N TRP A 162 27.93 -18.00 -23.16
CA TRP A 162 29.13 -17.42 -22.56
C TRP A 162 29.39 -17.95 -21.15
N ARG A 163 28.58 -18.86 -20.62
CA ARG A 163 28.78 -19.42 -19.28
C ARG A 163 30.19 -19.97 -19.08
N VAL A 164 30.82 -19.55 -17.99
CA VAL A 164 32.11 -20.05 -17.50
C VAL A 164 31.93 -20.59 -16.10
N ASP A 165 32.87 -21.43 -15.67
CA ASP A 165 32.90 -21.96 -14.31
C ASP A 165 33.00 -20.80 -13.29
N GLU A 166 32.06 -20.74 -12.35
CA GLU A 166 31.98 -19.68 -11.33
C GLU A 166 33.25 -19.62 -10.46
N SER A 167 33.92 -20.76 -10.25
CA SER A 167 35.16 -20.82 -9.47
C SER A 167 36.29 -19.97 -10.08
N LEU A 168 36.28 -19.76 -11.40
CA LEU A 168 37.24 -18.89 -12.09
C LEU A 168 37.00 -17.41 -11.76
N ILE A 169 35.73 -17.01 -11.68
CA ILE A 169 35.33 -15.65 -11.33
C ILE A 169 35.61 -15.40 -9.86
N ASP A 170 35.21 -16.34 -9.00
CA ASP A 170 35.45 -16.26 -7.55
C ASP A 170 36.96 -16.24 -7.23
N GLY A 171 37.80 -16.94 -8.01
CA GLY A 171 39.26 -16.88 -7.88
C GLY A 171 39.83 -15.48 -8.16
N VAL A 172 39.26 -14.74 -9.11
CA VAL A 172 39.64 -13.35 -9.39
C VAL A 172 39.12 -12.40 -8.31
N LEU A 173 37.88 -12.61 -7.85
CA LEU A 173 37.27 -11.79 -6.80
C LEU A 173 37.98 -11.97 -5.44
N LYS A 174 38.54 -13.14 -5.15
CA LYS A 174 39.30 -13.41 -3.91
C LYS A 174 40.75 -12.91 -3.94
N GLY A 175 41.27 -12.52 -5.09
CA GLY A 175 42.66 -12.07 -5.23
C GLY A 175 42.90 -10.72 -4.54
N GLU A 176 44.10 -10.53 -3.98
CA GLU A 176 44.51 -9.26 -3.38
C GLU A 176 44.53 -8.09 -4.38
N ARG A 177 44.67 -8.39 -5.68
CA ARG A 177 44.55 -7.43 -6.78
C ARG A 177 43.70 -7.99 -7.90
N SER A 178 42.41 -7.66 -7.90
CA SER A 178 41.41 -8.20 -8.83
C SER A 178 41.80 -7.99 -10.30
N TYR A 179 42.39 -6.86 -10.65
CA TYR A 179 42.88 -6.59 -12.02
C TYR A 179 44.05 -7.49 -12.42
N VAL A 180 45.03 -7.71 -11.52
CA VAL A 180 46.18 -8.57 -11.81
C VAL A 180 45.73 -10.03 -11.90
N ALA A 181 44.86 -10.46 -11.00
CA ALA A 181 44.25 -11.78 -11.05
C ALA A 181 43.45 -12.00 -12.34
N PHE A 182 42.69 -10.99 -12.77
CA PHE A 182 41.98 -11.00 -14.04
C PHE A 182 42.91 -11.07 -15.26
N LEU A 183 44.01 -10.31 -15.27
CA LEU A 183 45.00 -10.37 -16.35
C LEU A 183 45.69 -11.72 -16.43
N ASN A 184 46.01 -12.35 -15.30
CA ASN A 184 46.57 -13.69 -15.26
C ASN A 184 45.59 -14.73 -15.81
N LEU A 185 44.31 -14.62 -15.45
CA LEU A 185 43.23 -15.43 -16.03
C LEU A 185 43.13 -15.20 -17.56
N ALA A 186 43.18 -13.95 -17.99
CA ALA A 186 43.04 -13.59 -19.40
C ALA A 186 44.29 -13.85 -20.26
N GLY A 187 45.46 -13.99 -19.64
CA GLY A 187 46.71 -14.38 -20.30
C GLY A 187 46.90 -15.89 -20.39
N SER A 188 46.32 -16.65 -19.45
CA SER A 188 46.42 -18.12 -19.39
C SER A 188 45.39 -18.85 -20.25
N ARG A 189 44.29 -18.19 -20.67
CA ARG A 189 43.26 -18.77 -21.55
C ARG A 189 43.13 -18.05 -22.89
N ARG A 190 42.98 -18.84 -23.95
CA ARG A 190 42.72 -18.36 -25.33
C ARG A 190 41.24 -18.36 -25.71
N ASP A 191 40.38 -18.97 -24.89
CA ASP A 191 38.96 -19.24 -25.11
C ASP A 191 38.03 -18.38 -24.22
N LEU A 192 38.47 -17.18 -23.83
CA LEU A 192 37.65 -16.28 -23.02
C LEU A 192 36.38 -15.85 -23.78
N PRO A 193 35.21 -15.80 -23.10
CA PRO A 193 34.00 -15.29 -23.71
C PRO A 193 34.13 -13.79 -24.04
N PRO A 194 33.43 -13.30 -25.08
CA PRO A 194 33.53 -11.92 -25.55
C PRO A 194 33.44 -10.83 -24.46
N PRO A 195 32.55 -10.93 -23.44
CA PRO A 195 32.51 -9.93 -22.38
C PRO A 195 33.83 -9.77 -21.60
N LEU A 196 34.54 -10.86 -21.35
CA LEU A 196 35.83 -10.82 -20.64
C LEU A 196 36.96 -10.32 -21.56
N VAL A 197 36.88 -10.60 -22.86
CA VAL A 197 37.84 -10.07 -23.84
C VAL A 197 37.71 -8.55 -23.98
N GLU A 198 36.47 -8.05 -24.08
CA GLU A 198 36.21 -6.62 -24.23
C GLU A 198 36.53 -5.85 -22.94
N MET A 199 36.17 -6.41 -21.79
CA MET A 199 36.57 -5.91 -20.49
C MET A 199 38.08 -5.69 -20.36
N ARG A 200 38.91 -6.64 -20.83
CA ARG A 200 40.37 -6.47 -20.87
C ARG A 200 40.82 -5.26 -21.69
N ARG A 201 40.16 -4.97 -22.81
CA ARG A 201 40.47 -3.82 -23.68
C ARG A 201 40.07 -2.50 -23.02
N SER A 202 38.90 -2.45 -22.38
CA SER A 202 38.39 -1.24 -21.73
C SER A 202 39.23 -0.86 -20.50
N LEU A 203 39.64 -1.85 -19.70
CA LEU A 203 40.44 -1.64 -18.49
C LEU A 203 41.87 -1.14 -18.76
N ALA A 204 42.43 -1.42 -19.95
CA ALA A 204 43.75 -0.94 -20.35
C ALA A 204 43.85 0.60 -20.40
N ARG A 205 42.71 1.31 -20.45
CA ARG A 205 42.62 2.78 -20.56
C ARG A 205 42.44 3.49 -19.21
N VAL A 206 42.09 2.77 -18.15
CA VAL A 206 41.83 3.35 -16.80
C VAL A 206 43.15 3.60 -16.11
N LYS A 207 43.49 4.83 -15.71
CA LYS A 207 44.80 5.12 -15.09
C LYS A 207 44.86 4.83 -13.60
N ASP A 208 43.76 5.09 -12.89
CA ASP A 208 43.70 4.90 -11.45
C ASP A 208 43.65 3.40 -11.11
N GLU A 209 44.42 3.02 -10.11
CA GLU A 209 44.59 1.62 -9.74
C GLU A 209 43.39 1.07 -8.98
N ALA A 210 42.84 1.85 -8.05
CA ALA A 210 41.69 1.47 -7.23
C ALA A 210 40.42 1.36 -8.09
N GLU A 211 40.20 2.35 -8.97
CA GLU A 211 39.10 2.38 -9.91
C GLU A 211 39.17 1.19 -10.88
N ARG A 212 40.38 0.80 -11.32
CA ARG A 212 40.57 -0.34 -12.21
C ARG A 212 40.27 -1.67 -11.52
N ASP A 213 40.71 -1.86 -10.28
CA ASP A 213 40.39 -3.04 -9.47
C ASP A 213 38.87 -3.11 -9.16
N ALA A 214 38.25 -1.98 -8.78
CA ALA A 214 36.81 -1.90 -8.52
C ALA A 214 35.96 -2.14 -9.79
N ALA A 215 36.37 -1.61 -10.94
CA ALA A 215 35.70 -1.86 -12.22
C ALA A 215 35.74 -3.35 -12.60
N VAL A 216 36.83 -4.05 -12.24
CA VAL A 216 36.93 -5.50 -12.43
C VAL A 216 35.89 -6.22 -11.58
N VAL A 217 35.82 -5.89 -10.30
CA VAL A 217 34.86 -6.51 -9.37
C VAL A 217 33.43 -6.27 -9.82
N ALA A 218 33.04 -5.02 -10.08
CA ALA A 218 31.67 -4.68 -10.49
C ALA A 218 31.24 -5.35 -11.79
N ALA A 219 32.11 -5.38 -12.81
CA ALA A 219 31.82 -6.02 -14.09
C ALA A 219 31.77 -7.55 -14.01
N LEU A 220 32.63 -8.19 -13.19
CA LEU A 220 32.60 -9.64 -12.98
C LEU A 220 31.38 -10.08 -12.17
N VAL A 221 30.98 -9.31 -11.15
CA VAL A 221 29.73 -9.57 -10.41
C VAL A 221 28.53 -9.44 -11.35
N LEU A 222 28.45 -8.36 -12.13
CA LEU A 222 27.38 -8.19 -13.12
C LEU A 222 27.35 -9.36 -14.13
N TYR A 223 28.52 -9.77 -14.62
CA TYR A 223 28.65 -10.92 -15.51
C TYR A 223 28.16 -12.23 -14.88
N LYS A 224 28.59 -12.53 -13.64
CA LYS A 224 28.17 -13.72 -12.89
C LYS A 224 26.65 -13.79 -12.76
N VAL A 225 26.04 -12.68 -12.38
CA VAL A 225 24.59 -12.58 -12.21
C VAL A 225 23.84 -12.70 -13.54
N LEU A 226 24.34 -12.10 -14.63
CA LEU A 226 23.75 -12.25 -15.96
C LEU A 226 23.77 -13.70 -16.45
N VAL A 227 24.89 -14.42 -16.25
CA VAL A 227 25.00 -15.85 -16.61
C VAL A 227 24.04 -16.71 -15.78
N LYS A 228 23.93 -16.43 -14.47
CA LYS A 228 23.05 -17.17 -13.57
C LYS A 228 21.57 -16.97 -13.90
N ASN A 229 21.19 -15.76 -14.31
CA ASN A 229 19.81 -15.36 -14.58
C ASN A 229 19.47 -15.29 -16.08
N ALA A 230 20.30 -15.85 -16.96
CA ALA A 230 20.11 -15.79 -18.41
C ALA A 230 18.73 -16.32 -18.85
N GLY A 231 18.23 -17.36 -18.18
CA GLY A 231 16.89 -17.92 -18.42
C GLY A 231 15.74 -16.95 -18.12
N ALA A 232 15.89 -16.02 -17.17
CA ALA A 232 14.86 -15.03 -16.84
C ALA A 232 14.64 -14.03 -18.00
N TYR A 233 15.72 -13.60 -18.65
CA TYR A 233 15.63 -12.71 -19.82
C TYR A 233 14.96 -13.39 -21.02
N LYS A 234 15.23 -14.68 -21.22
CA LYS A 234 14.59 -15.48 -22.26
C LYS A 234 13.10 -15.71 -21.98
N GLU A 235 12.76 -16.12 -20.76
CA GLU A 235 11.38 -16.35 -20.32
C GLU A 235 10.53 -15.09 -20.47
N TRP A 236 11.08 -13.92 -20.14
CA TRP A 236 10.37 -12.66 -20.33
C TRP A 236 10.11 -12.34 -21.81
N ALA A 237 11.06 -12.64 -22.72
CA ALA A 237 10.84 -12.48 -24.15
C ALA A 237 9.72 -13.41 -24.67
N GLU A 238 9.66 -14.65 -24.17
CA GLU A 238 8.58 -15.59 -24.48
C GLU A 238 7.21 -15.06 -24.02
N VAL A 239 7.14 -14.46 -22.82
CA VAL A 239 5.92 -13.85 -22.30
C VAL A 239 5.46 -12.66 -23.17
N TYR A 240 6.38 -11.84 -23.67
CA TYR A 240 6.03 -10.80 -24.64
C TYR A 240 5.47 -11.38 -25.93
N HIS A 241 6.11 -12.41 -26.50
CA HIS A 241 5.64 -13.04 -27.73
C HIS A 241 4.27 -13.71 -27.56
N TRP A 242 4.00 -14.32 -26.40
CA TRP A 242 2.69 -14.82 -26.03
C TRP A 242 1.63 -13.69 -26.04
N ALA A 243 1.87 -12.59 -25.32
CA ALA A 243 0.93 -11.46 -25.28
C ALA A 243 0.71 -10.84 -26.67
N ARG A 244 1.76 -10.74 -27.49
CA ARG A 244 1.66 -10.27 -28.89
C ARG A 244 0.86 -11.24 -29.78
N GLY A 245 0.95 -12.54 -29.54
CA GLY A 245 0.12 -13.55 -30.20
C GLY A 245 -1.37 -13.34 -29.88
N LEU A 246 -1.69 -13.11 -28.60
CA LEU A 246 -3.08 -12.93 -28.16
C LEU A 246 -3.76 -11.71 -28.78
N VAL A 247 -3.09 -10.56 -28.83
CA VAL A 247 -3.70 -9.30 -29.32
C VAL A 247 -3.99 -9.29 -30.83
N LYS A 248 -3.53 -10.31 -31.57
CA LYS A 248 -3.90 -10.54 -32.98
C LYS A 248 -5.31 -11.13 -33.11
N GLU A 249 -5.73 -11.90 -32.11
CA GLU A 249 -7.01 -12.58 -32.12
C GLU A 249 -8.17 -11.59 -31.93
N ARG A 250 -9.35 -11.95 -32.46
CA ARG A 250 -10.57 -11.17 -32.25
C ARG A 250 -11.09 -11.33 -30.82
N GLU A 251 -10.89 -12.50 -30.23
CA GLU A 251 -11.34 -12.89 -28.90
C GLU A 251 -10.31 -13.85 -28.31
N PHE A 252 -9.90 -13.61 -27.06
CA PHE A 252 -8.97 -14.49 -26.35
C PHE A 252 -9.24 -14.48 -24.84
N ALA A 253 -8.83 -15.55 -24.17
CA ALA A 253 -8.88 -15.68 -22.72
C ALA A 253 -7.47 -15.76 -22.14
N VAL A 254 -7.29 -15.18 -20.96
CA VAL A 254 -6.07 -15.23 -20.16
C VAL A 254 -6.43 -15.86 -18.82
N LYS A 255 -5.74 -16.94 -18.47
CA LYS A 255 -5.96 -17.62 -17.18
C LYS A 255 -5.19 -16.95 -16.05
N ALA A 256 -5.67 -17.08 -14.82
CA ALA A 256 -4.99 -16.61 -13.64
C ALA A 256 -3.56 -17.19 -13.53
N GLU A 257 -3.33 -18.45 -13.94
CA GLU A 257 -1.98 -19.05 -13.94
C GLU A 257 -1.01 -18.35 -14.92
N GLU A 258 -1.50 -17.84 -16.05
CA GLU A 258 -0.67 -17.10 -17.01
C GLU A 258 -0.28 -15.72 -16.47
N VAL A 259 -1.18 -15.06 -15.76
CA VAL A 259 -0.89 -13.81 -15.02
C VAL A 259 0.17 -14.06 -13.94
N LYS A 260 0.06 -15.19 -13.22
CA LYS A 260 1.06 -15.60 -12.23
C LYS A 260 2.43 -15.85 -12.88
N ARG A 261 2.48 -16.53 -14.04
CA ARG A 261 3.72 -16.74 -14.80
C ARG A 261 4.36 -15.41 -15.22
N LEU A 262 3.57 -14.46 -15.71
CA LEU A 262 4.04 -13.12 -16.06
C LEU A 262 4.67 -12.40 -14.85
N ARG A 263 4.00 -12.43 -13.70
CA ARG A 263 4.50 -11.83 -12.45
C ARG A 263 5.80 -12.48 -11.97
N GLU A 264 5.87 -13.81 -12.04
CA GLU A 264 7.06 -14.57 -11.68
C GLU A 264 8.25 -14.27 -12.60
N ALA A 265 8.03 -14.21 -13.91
CA ALA A 265 9.07 -13.85 -14.88
C ALA A 265 9.62 -12.43 -14.63
N HIS A 266 8.75 -11.49 -14.25
CA HIS A 266 9.17 -10.14 -13.85
C HIS A 266 9.95 -10.12 -12.53
N ARG A 267 9.44 -10.80 -11.49
CA ARG A 267 10.10 -10.91 -10.18
C ARG A 267 11.53 -11.41 -10.32
N ARG A 268 11.77 -12.39 -11.18
CA ARG A 268 13.13 -12.92 -11.46
C ARG A 268 14.09 -11.88 -12.03
N LEU A 269 13.61 -10.89 -12.78
CA LEU A 269 14.46 -9.80 -13.30
C LEU A 269 14.85 -8.82 -12.20
N GLU A 270 13.95 -8.49 -11.28
CA GLU A 270 14.26 -7.68 -10.09
C GLU A 270 15.19 -8.43 -9.13
N GLU A 271 14.98 -9.74 -8.96
CA GLU A 271 15.85 -10.61 -8.17
C GLU A 271 17.26 -10.68 -8.73
N ALA A 272 17.43 -10.64 -10.05
CA ALA A 272 18.75 -10.53 -10.67
C ALA A 272 19.43 -9.22 -10.26
N ALA A 273 18.72 -8.09 -10.21
CA ALA A 273 19.30 -6.84 -9.71
C ALA A 273 19.70 -6.96 -8.23
N GLU A 274 18.82 -7.48 -7.39
CA GLU A 274 19.10 -7.72 -5.97
C GLU A 274 20.28 -8.66 -5.73
N GLU A 275 20.47 -9.63 -6.62
CA GLU A 275 21.61 -10.54 -6.58
C GLU A 275 22.94 -9.82 -6.86
N VAL A 276 22.98 -8.82 -7.76
CA VAL A 276 24.17 -7.98 -7.95
C VAL A 276 24.57 -7.30 -6.65
N ARG A 277 23.60 -6.72 -5.94
CA ARG A 277 23.85 -6.07 -4.64
C ARG A 277 24.40 -7.07 -3.62
N ARG A 278 23.73 -8.21 -3.45
CA ARG A 278 24.16 -9.26 -2.50
C ARG A 278 25.55 -9.79 -2.81
N GLU A 279 25.88 -10.00 -4.08
CA GLU A 279 27.22 -10.46 -4.49
C GLU A 279 28.29 -9.37 -4.26
N LEU A 280 27.98 -8.09 -4.52
CA LEU A 280 28.88 -6.97 -4.17
C LEU A 280 29.13 -6.90 -2.66
N ASP A 281 28.07 -7.02 -1.84
CA ASP A 281 28.18 -7.02 -0.38
C ASP A 281 29.01 -8.21 0.12
N ARG A 282 28.84 -9.40 -0.48
CA ARG A 282 29.67 -10.58 -0.19
C ARG A 282 31.14 -10.32 -0.52
N VAL A 283 31.44 -9.72 -1.66
CA VAL A 283 32.82 -9.38 -2.05
C VAL A 283 33.42 -8.35 -1.08
N LEU A 284 32.66 -7.32 -0.69
CA LEU A 284 33.09 -6.33 0.30
C LEU A 284 33.34 -6.96 1.67
N ALA A 285 32.48 -7.90 2.12
CA ALA A 285 32.68 -8.64 3.37
C ALA A 285 33.92 -9.56 3.31
N LEU A 286 34.20 -10.16 2.15
CA LEU A 286 35.43 -10.92 1.91
C LEU A 286 36.66 -10.02 2.04
N TYR A 287 36.65 -8.82 1.45
CA TYR A 287 37.77 -7.88 1.62
C TYR A 287 37.90 -7.38 3.06
N ALA A 288 36.80 -7.06 3.73
CA ALA A 288 36.82 -6.64 5.13
C ALA A 288 37.45 -7.69 6.06
N SER A 289 37.25 -8.98 5.77
CA SER A 289 37.81 -10.09 6.56
C SER A 289 39.26 -10.43 6.22
N HIS A 290 39.71 -10.24 4.98
CA HIS A 290 41.05 -10.65 4.53
C HIS A 290 42.06 -9.50 4.41
N SER A 291 41.62 -8.27 4.12
CA SER A 291 42.48 -7.10 3.99
C SER A 291 41.73 -5.78 4.21
N ARG A 292 41.96 -5.16 5.37
CA ARG A 292 41.40 -3.85 5.71
C ARG A 292 41.81 -2.77 4.70
N GLU A 293 43.03 -2.82 4.18
CA GLU A 293 43.53 -1.86 3.20
C GLU A 293 42.79 -1.96 1.87
N LEU A 294 42.53 -3.17 1.37
CA LEU A 294 41.76 -3.37 0.14
C LEU A 294 40.29 -2.98 0.33
N TYR A 295 39.71 -3.28 1.49
CA TYR A 295 38.36 -2.86 1.83
C TYR A 295 38.21 -1.33 1.80
N GLU A 296 39.05 -0.61 2.52
CA GLU A 296 39.00 0.87 2.57
C GLU A 296 39.26 1.50 1.19
N LYS A 297 40.10 0.86 0.34
CA LYS A 297 40.39 1.32 -1.03
C LYS A 297 39.24 1.09 -2.00
N LEU A 298 38.55 -0.05 -1.94
CA LEU A 298 37.53 -0.44 -2.94
C LEU A 298 36.09 -0.12 -2.52
N ARG A 299 35.80 -0.05 -1.22
CA ARG A 299 34.47 0.24 -0.69
C ARG A 299 33.83 1.49 -1.32
N PRO A 300 34.49 2.66 -1.42
CA PRO A 300 33.87 3.86 -1.96
C PRO A 300 33.38 3.73 -3.41
N HIS A 301 33.93 2.78 -4.16
CA HIS A 301 33.57 2.54 -5.57
C HIS A 301 32.53 1.43 -5.74
N LEU A 302 32.44 0.48 -4.79
CA LEU A 302 31.63 -0.73 -4.91
C LEU A 302 30.38 -0.75 -4.02
N GLU A 303 30.34 0.06 -2.95
CA GLU A 303 29.16 0.20 -2.10
C GLU A 303 28.00 0.78 -2.92
N VAL A 304 26.82 0.17 -2.79
CA VAL A 304 25.63 0.55 -3.57
C VAL A 304 24.84 1.60 -2.79
N ASP A 305 24.74 2.81 -3.34
CA ASP A 305 23.76 3.79 -2.87
C ASP A 305 22.39 3.46 -3.49
N LEU A 306 21.47 2.94 -2.66
CA LEU A 306 20.15 2.54 -3.12
C LEU A 306 19.34 3.71 -3.66
N GLY A 307 19.41 4.89 -3.02
CA GLY A 307 18.64 6.06 -3.46
C GLY A 307 19.14 6.59 -4.81
N GLU A 308 20.46 6.64 -4.99
CA GLU A 308 21.07 7.02 -6.26
C GLU A 308 20.80 5.98 -7.36
N ALA A 309 20.88 4.68 -7.04
CA ALA A 309 20.64 3.62 -8.00
C ALA A 309 19.18 3.55 -8.46
N GLU A 310 18.21 3.70 -7.56
CA GLU A 310 16.79 3.79 -7.91
C GLU A 310 16.51 5.02 -8.77
N GLY A 311 17.08 6.17 -8.39
CA GLY A 311 16.99 7.40 -9.16
C GLY A 311 17.57 7.28 -10.57
N LEU A 312 18.72 6.61 -10.72
CA LEU A 312 19.34 6.33 -12.01
C LEU A 312 18.52 5.30 -12.81
N ALA A 313 17.97 4.29 -12.14
CA ALA A 313 17.17 3.25 -12.78
C ALA A 313 15.89 3.79 -13.42
N GLU A 314 15.31 4.86 -12.87
CA GLU A 314 14.08 5.49 -13.34
C GLU A 314 14.32 6.77 -14.18
N ALA A 315 15.58 7.21 -14.28
CA ALA A 315 15.95 8.45 -14.95
C ALA A 315 15.50 8.49 -16.42
N ARG A 316 15.12 9.69 -16.89
CA ARG A 316 14.95 9.96 -18.33
C ARG A 316 16.29 10.29 -19.00
N SER A 317 16.33 10.25 -20.33
CA SER A 317 17.57 10.52 -21.08
C SER A 317 18.23 11.87 -20.72
N VAL A 318 17.42 12.90 -20.48
CA VAL A 318 17.90 14.25 -20.08
C VAL A 318 18.32 14.34 -18.62
N GLU A 319 18.00 13.34 -17.80
CA GLU A 319 18.31 13.28 -16.37
C GLU A 319 19.53 12.42 -16.07
N LEU A 320 20.01 11.62 -17.04
CA LEU A 320 21.21 10.79 -16.89
C LEU A 320 22.45 11.58 -16.49
N SER A 321 22.55 12.86 -16.90
CA SER A 321 23.66 13.74 -16.51
C SER A 321 23.71 14.04 -15.02
N LYS A 322 22.58 13.94 -14.30
CA LYS A 322 22.52 14.14 -12.84
C LYS A 322 23.23 13.04 -12.05
N TYR A 323 23.44 11.87 -12.67
CA TYR A 323 24.04 10.68 -12.07
C TYR A 323 25.44 10.40 -12.63
N SER A 324 26.14 11.44 -13.11
CA SER A 324 27.48 11.30 -13.71
C SER A 324 28.50 10.78 -12.71
N ASP A 325 28.31 11.10 -11.42
CA ASP A 325 29.20 10.76 -10.31
C ASP A 325 28.84 9.43 -9.61
N ALA A 326 27.86 8.69 -10.12
CA ALA A 326 27.40 7.44 -9.50
C ALA A 326 28.54 6.41 -9.38
N GLY A 327 28.63 5.74 -8.23
CA GLY A 327 29.61 4.69 -7.96
C GLY A 327 29.51 3.49 -8.91
N LEU A 328 30.58 2.70 -9.06
CA LEU A 328 30.62 1.54 -9.96
C LEU A 328 29.64 0.44 -9.49
N GLY A 329 29.54 0.21 -8.18
CA GLY A 329 28.54 -0.69 -7.58
C GLY A 329 27.11 -0.21 -7.83
N THR A 330 26.84 1.07 -7.60
CA THR A 330 25.55 1.74 -7.89
C THR A 330 25.16 1.57 -9.37
N LYS A 331 26.08 1.80 -10.32
CA LYS A 331 25.83 1.61 -11.76
C LYS A 331 25.55 0.15 -12.13
N ALA A 332 26.21 -0.82 -11.49
CA ALA A 332 25.98 -2.25 -11.72
C ALA A 332 24.59 -2.69 -11.27
N TYR A 333 24.19 -2.30 -10.05
CA TYR A 333 22.86 -2.57 -9.53
C TYR A 333 21.79 -1.84 -10.35
N ALA A 334 21.97 -0.54 -10.61
CA ALA A 334 21.06 0.27 -11.40
C ALA A 334 20.90 -0.23 -12.85
N ALA A 335 21.93 -0.85 -13.45
CA ALA A 335 21.83 -1.40 -14.80
C ALA A 335 20.74 -2.48 -14.90
N LEU A 336 20.76 -3.49 -14.02
CA LEU A 336 19.75 -4.55 -14.01
C LEU A 336 18.41 -4.06 -13.44
N LEU A 337 18.44 -3.21 -12.42
CA LEU A 337 17.23 -2.63 -11.86
C LEU A 337 16.50 -1.78 -12.90
N SER A 338 17.22 -0.99 -13.70
CA SER A 338 16.64 -0.20 -14.79
C SER A 338 16.14 -1.09 -15.93
N VAL A 339 16.76 -2.25 -16.17
CA VAL A 339 16.19 -3.26 -17.07
C VAL A 339 14.85 -3.73 -16.51
N ALA A 340 14.80 -4.19 -15.25
CA ALA A 340 13.56 -4.61 -14.60
C ALA A 340 12.48 -3.51 -14.55
N ARG A 341 12.86 -2.26 -14.34
CA ARG A 341 11.94 -1.11 -14.28
C ARG A 341 11.73 -0.42 -15.62
N GLY A 342 12.26 -0.95 -16.73
CA GLY A 342 12.17 -0.38 -18.08
C GLY A 342 12.56 1.10 -18.18
N GLY A 343 13.61 1.51 -17.48
CA GLY A 343 14.20 2.83 -17.58
C GLY A 343 15.16 2.96 -18.77
N ILE A 344 15.49 4.21 -19.12
CA ILE A 344 16.38 4.45 -20.28
C ILE A 344 17.77 3.86 -20.08
N TYR A 345 18.25 3.85 -18.84
CA TYR A 345 19.56 3.30 -18.50
C TYR A 345 19.59 1.77 -18.66
N GLY A 346 18.47 1.09 -18.42
CA GLY A 346 18.31 -0.33 -18.70
C GLY A 346 18.41 -0.65 -20.19
N HIS A 347 17.82 0.19 -21.05
CA HIS A 347 17.98 0.04 -22.51
C HIS A 347 19.42 0.23 -22.98
N VAL A 348 20.14 1.18 -22.37
CA VAL A 348 21.58 1.38 -22.59
C VAL A 348 22.36 0.15 -22.15
N ALA A 349 22.10 -0.34 -20.94
CA ALA A 349 22.76 -1.50 -20.37
C ALA A 349 22.55 -2.75 -21.24
N MET A 350 21.33 -3.03 -21.70
CA MET A 350 21.05 -4.18 -22.59
C MET A 350 21.85 -4.16 -23.88
N LEU A 351 22.00 -2.98 -24.51
CA LEU A 351 22.77 -2.84 -25.75
C LEU A 351 24.25 -3.13 -25.52
N LEU A 352 24.81 -2.57 -24.44
CA LEU A 352 26.22 -2.78 -24.07
C LEU A 352 26.49 -4.23 -23.63
N MET A 353 25.60 -4.83 -22.83
CA MET A 353 25.69 -6.25 -22.46
C MET A 353 25.62 -7.15 -23.70
N GLY A 354 24.77 -6.82 -24.67
CA GLY A 354 24.66 -7.56 -25.92
C GLY A 354 25.96 -7.58 -26.73
N GLU A 355 26.75 -6.50 -26.69
CA GLU A 355 28.08 -6.41 -27.31
C GLU A 355 29.22 -6.95 -26.41
N GLY A 356 28.92 -7.36 -25.17
CA GLY A 356 29.92 -7.76 -24.18
C GLY A 356 30.68 -6.60 -23.53
N ALA A 357 30.25 -5.35 -23.76
CA ALA A 357 30.89 -4.14 -23.26
C ALA A 357 30.51 -3.83 -21.79
N LEU A 358 30.62 -4.81 -20.89
CA LEU A 358 30.20 -4.67 -19.48
C LEU A 358 30.96 -3.58 -18.72
N ALA A 359 32.25 -3.43 -18.99
CA ALA A 359 33.07 -2.40 -18.38
C ALA A 359 32.63 -0.98 -18.80
N ASP A 360 32.06 -0.80 -19.99
CA ASP A 360 31.59 0.50 -20.46
C ASP A 360 30.36 1.00 -19.70
N ILE A 361 29.56 0.09 -19.11
CA ILE A 361 28.43 0.44 -18.24
C ILE A 361 28.94 1.09 -16.95
N MET A 362 30.06 0.62 -16.41
CA MET A 362 30.62 1.12 -15.14
C MET A 362 31.51 2.35 -15.33
N LEU A 363 32.42 2.27 -16.31
CA LEU A 363 33.46 3.27 -16.52
C LEU A 363 32.97 4.54 -17.23
N SER A 364 31.87 4.46 -17.98
CA SER A 364 31.30 5.64 -18.61
C SER A 364 30.38 6.38 -17.62
N ALA A 365 30.31 7.71 -17.71
CA ALA A 365 29.18 8.43 -17.14
C ALA A 365 27.88 7.96 -17.81
N PRO A 366 26.71 7.90 -17.13
CA PRO A 366 25.48 7.37 -17.72
C PRO A 366 25.06 8.04 -19.03
N VAL A 367 25.30 9.35 -19.17
CA VAL A 367 25.06 10.08 -20.42
C VAL A 367 25.98 9.64 -21.56
N THR A 368 27.26 9.38 -21.27
CA THR A 368 28.23 8.88 -22.26
C THR A 368 27.96 7.41 -22.63
N ALA A 369 27.52 6.60 -21.66
CA ALA A 369 27.06 5.24 -21.95
C ALA A 369 25.85 5.27 -22.90
N TYR A 370 24.94 6.23 -22.72
CA TYR A 370 23.81 6.45 -23.62
C TYR A 370 24.25 6.81 -25.05
N GLU A 371 25.24 7.68 -25.21
CA GLU A 371 25.80 8.03 -26.52
C GLU A 371 26.40 6.82 -27.22
N LYS A 372 27.22 6.02 -26.53
CA LYS A 372 27.77 4.77 -27.06
C LYS A 372 26.68 3.78 -27.47
N ALA A 373 25.67 3.61 -26.62
CA ALA A 373 24.53 2.76 -26.94
C ALA A 373 23.73 3.31 -28.14
N ASN A 374 23.66 4.63 -28.31
CA ASN A 374 23.02 5.28 -29.45
C ASN A 374 23.78 5.04 -30.76
N ASP A 375 25.11 5.00 -30.73
CA ASP A 375 25.91 4.64 -31.90
C ASP A 375 25.73 3.16 -32.26
N ILE A 376 25.72 2.26 -31.27
CA ILE A 376 25.44 0.82 -31.46
C ILE A 376 24.04 0.63 -32.07
N ALA A 377 23.02 1.29 -31.50
CA ALA A 377 21.67 1.24 -32.00
C ALA A 377 21.59 1.82 -33.43
N GLY A 378 22.21 2.98 -33.67
CA GLY A 378 22.23 3.66 -34.97
C GLY A 378 22.91 2.83 -36.06
N ALA A 379 24.01 2.12 -35.75
CA ALA A 379 24.67 1.20 -36.67
C ALA A 379 23.77 0.03 -37.08
N ARG A 380 22.85 -0.37 -36.20
CA ARG A 380 21.82 -1.40 -36.45
C ARG A 380 20.54 -0.83 -37.10
N GLY A 381 20.46 0.49 -37.32
CA GLY A 381 19.25 1.16 -37.82
C GLY A 381 18.14 1.29 -36.75
N GLU A 382 18.50 1.26 -35.48
CA GLU A 382 17.60 1.22 -34.32
C GLU A 382 17.75 2.46 -33.44
N ALA A 383 16.80 2.68 -32.52
CA ALA A 383 16.93 3.66 -31.43
C ALA A 383 17.36 2.96 -30.13
N VAL A 384 17.95 3.72 -29.20
CA VAL A 384 18.25 3.23 -27.83
C VAL A 384 16.97 2.77 -27.15
N ASP A 385 15.98 3.66 -27.11
CA ASP A 385 14.60 3.39 -26.68
C ASP A 385 13.73 3.05 -27.91
N PRO A 386 13.33 1.77 -28.08
CA PRO A 386 12.52 1.33 -29.21
C PRO A 386 11.13 1.99 -29.26
N SER A 387 10.62 2.51 -28.13
CA SER A 387 9.31 3.16 -28.07
C SER A 387 9.28 4.57 -28.68
N ARG A 388 10.46 5.17 -28.94
CA ARG A 388 10.61 6.57 -29.38
C ARG A 388 11.11 6.74 -30.81
N SER A 389 11.04 5.72 -31.66
CA SER A 389 11.52 5.79 -33.05
C SER A 389 10.89 6.96 -33.84
N ARG A 390 11.58 8.10 -33.85
CA ARG A 390 11.28 9.23 -34.72
C ARG A 390 12.16 9.15 -35.95
N ARG A 391 11.49 9.12 -37.08
CA ARG A 391 11.94 9.35 -38.46
C ARG A 391 12.82 10.60 -38.60
N ARG A 392 14.09 10.57 -38.16
CA ARG A 392 15.07 11.63 -38.47
C ARG A 392 16.52 11.20 -38.25
N ALA A 393 17.05 10.37 -39.14
CA ALA A 393 18.48 10.33 -39.42
C ALA A 393 18.67 9.85 -40.85
N LYS A 394 19.52 10.56 -41.61
CA LYS A 394 19.83 10.41 -43.04
C LYS A 394 18.81 10.97 -44.05
N ALA A 395 18.66 12.29 -44.02
CA ALA A 395 18.39 13.08 -45.24
C ALA A 395 19.37 14.27 -45.40
N GLY A 396 20.45 14.32 -44.60
CA GLY A 396 21.31 15.49 -44.50
C GLY A 396 22.69 15.40 -45.16
N GLU A 397 23.30 14.22 -45.35
CA GLU A 397 24.75 14.20 -45.61
C GLU A 397 25.29 13.21 -46.64
N VAL A 398 24.47 12.41 -47.34
CA VAL A 398 24.99 11.59 -48.45
C VAL A 398 23.96 11.44 -49.56
N ALA A 399 23.79 12.48 -50.37
CA ALA A 399 23.23 12.40 -51.73
C ALA A 399 23.54 13.70 -52.50
N GLY A 400 24.82 13.99 -52.65
CA GLY A 400 25.28 14.56 -53.92
C GLY A 400 25.18 13.46 -54.96
N GLU A 401 24.42 13.73 -56.01
CA GLU A 401 24.39 13.03 -57.30
C GLU A 401 23.51 11.77 -57.46
N ARG A 402 22.62 11.92 -58.46
CA ARG A 402 21.79 10.96 -59.20
C ARG A 402 20.46 10.53 -58.56
N GLY A 403 19.42 11.16 -59.10
CA GLY A 403 18.03 10.86 -58.88
C GLY A 403 17.65 9.44 -59.29
N GLY A 404 16.84 8.85 -58.42
CA GLY A 404 16.05 7.65 -58.63
C GLY A 404 15.09 7.60 -57.45
N ALA A 405 13.84 8.02 -57.68
CA ALA A 405 12.78 7.86 -56.70
C ALA A 405 12.58 6.35 -56.47
N VAL A 406 13.13 5.83 -55.39
CA VAL A 406 12.78 4.52 -54.86
C VAL A 406 11.67 4.74 -53.85
N ASP A 407 10.49 4.19 -54.16
CA ASP A 407 9.31 4.20 -53.30
C ASP A 407 9.59 3.38 -52.02
N LEU A 408 10.12 4.05 -50.98
CA LEU A 408 10.29 3.46 -49.65
C LEU A 408 8.97 3.56 -48.87
N SER A 409 8.06 2.67 -49.23
CA SER A 409 6.87 2.38 -48.46
C SER A 409 7.24 1.67 -47.14
N HIS A 410 6.83 2.29 -46.02
CA HIS A 410 6.45 1.68 -44.74
C HIS A 410 7.54 0.96 -43.91
N VAL A 411 8.23 1.72 -43.04
CA VAL A 411 8.59 1.22 -41.70
C VAL A 411 8.16 2.28 -40.68
N GLY A 412 6.97 2.06 -40.10
CA GLY A 412 6.26 2.99 -39.23
C GLY A 412 6.60 2.81 -37.75
N ALA A 413 6.07 3.73 -36.92
CA ALA A 413 6.00 3.59 -35.46
C ALA A 413 5.49 2.20 -35.04
N ALA A 414 5.80 1.76 -33.81
CA ALA A 414 5.36 0.48 -33.23
C ALA A 414 3.93 0.12 -33.68
N GLY A 415 3.80 -1.08 -34.28
CA GLY A 415 2.55 -1.55 -34.86
C GLY A 415 1.42 -1.56 -33.83
N TRP A 416 0.18 -1.66 -34.30
CA TRP A 416 -0.98 -1.83 -33.41
C TRP A 416 -0.75 -2.97 -32.40
N GLU A 417 -0.18 -4.08 -32.87
CA GLU A 417 0.10 -5.29 -32.08
C GLU A 417 1.10 -5.03 -30.93
N ASP A 418 2.19 -4.30 -31.18
CA ASP A 418 3.19 -4.00 -30.14
C ASP A 418 2.60 -3.10 -29.06
N ARG A 419 1.83 -2.08 -29.48
CA ARG A 419 1.12 -1.19 -28.55
C ARG A 419 0.05 -1.94 -27.75
N ALA A 420 -0.68 -2.85 -28.39
CA ALA A 420 -1.71 -3.64 -27.72
C ALA A 420 -1.09 -4.65 -26.74
N ALA A 421 -0.03 -5.36 -27.12
CA ALA A 421 0.66 -6.33 -26.27
C ALA A 421 1.25 -5.66 -25.02
N SER A 422 1.92 -4.51 -25.23
CA SER A 422 2.42 -3.64 -24.17
C SER A 422 1.33 -3.25 -23.16
N VAL A 423 0.18 -2.78 -23.64
CA VAL A 423 -0.95 -2.37 -22.80
C VAL A 423 -1.60 -3.57 -22.10
N LEU A 424 -1.70 -4.71 -22.77
CA LEU A 424 -2.24 -5.94 -22.20
C LEU A 424 -1.38 -6.42 -21.02
N LEU A 425 -0.05 -6.46 -21.17
CA LEU A 425 0.86 -6.85 -20.09
C LEU A 425 0.73 -5.94 -18.87
N ARG A 426 0.63 -4.61 -19.06
CA ARG A 426 0.35 -3.67 -17.96
C ARG A 426 -0.96 -3.95 -17.27
N PHE A 427 -2.00 -4.17 -18.06
CA PHE A 427 -3.34 -4.42 -17.56
C PHE A 427 -3.36 -5.70 -16.72
N LEU A 428 -2.81 -6.81 -17.22
CA LEU A 428 -2.79 -8.10 -16.50
C LEU A 428 -2.00 -8.03 -15.19
N VAL A 429 -0.86 -7.37 -15.19
CA VAL A 429 -0.06 -7.13 -13.98
C VAL A 429 -0.87 -6.36 -12.93
N GLY A 430 -1.48 -5.24 -13.35
CA GLY A 430 -2.14 -4.30 -12.46
C GLY A 430 -3.56 -4.70 -12.03
N TYR A 431 -4.25 -5.53 -12.82
CA TYR A 431 -5.64 -5.92 -12.58
C TYR A 431 -5.77 -7.04 -11.54
N GLY A 432 -4.79 -7.97 -11.47
CA GLY A 432 -4.82 -9.08 -10.51
C GLY A 432 -4.89 -10.46 -11.15
N GLU A 433 -4.73 -11.50 -10.34
CA GLU A 433 -4.84 -12.90 -10.76
C GLU A 433 -6.31 -13.32 -10.90
N ALA A 434 -6.87 -13.04 -12.08
CA ALA A 434 -8.23 -13.40 -12.45
C ALA A 434 -8.26 -14.02 -13.85
N ASP A 435 -9.22 -14.92 -14.07
CA ASP A 435 -9.52 -15.39 -15.42
C ASP A 435 -10.26 -14.30 -16.19
N LEU A 436 -9.67 -13.89 -17.30
CA LEU A 436 -10.11 -12.74 -18.07
C LEU A 436 -10.35 -13.12 -19.52
N LYS A 437 -11.39 -12.53 -20.10
CA LYS A 437 -11.70 -12.65 -21.52
C LYS A 437 -11.68 -11.27 -22.16
N PHE A 438 -11.03 -11.18 -23.30
CA PHE A 438 -10.85 -9.95 -24.06
C PHE A 438 -11.51 -10.09 -25.43
N ILE A 439 -12.40 -9.15 -25.77
CA ILE A 439 -13.06 -9.08 -27.07
C ILE A 439 -12.64 -7.79 -27.77
N ARG A 440 -12.03 -7.88 -28.95
CA ARG A 440 -11.54 -6.72 -29.69
C ARG A 440 -12.70 -5.81 -30.11
N VAL A 441 -12.56 -4.52 -29.83
CA VAL A 441 -13.57 -3.49 -30.14
C VAL A 441 -12.93 -2.29 -30.83
N GLU A 442 -13.65 -1.69 -31.78
CA GLU A 442 -13.24 -0.47 -32.47
C GLU A 442 -14.42 0.51 -32.48
N LYS A 443 -14.24 1.69 -31.87
CA LYS A 443 -15.25 2.76 -31.78
C LYS A 443 -14.56 4.10 -32.05
N GLU A 444 -15.17 4.96 -32.87
CA GLU A 444 -14.69 6.33 -33.12
C GLU A 444 -13.21 6.42 -33.58
N GLY A 445 -12.75 5.43 -34.35
CA GLY A 445 -11.35 5.36 -34.81
C GLY A 445 -10.34 4.96 -33.72
N LYS A 446 -10.81 4.59 -32.51
CA LYS A 446 -10.00 4.01 -31.44
C LYS A 446 -10.20 2.50 -31.41
N LYS A 447 -9.11 1.76 -31.17
CA LYS A 447 -9.12 0.31 -31.03
C LYS A 447 -8.84 -0.08 -29.58
N GLY A 448 -9.40 -1.18 -29.12
CA GLY A 448 -9.30 -1.64 -27.74
C GLY A 448 -9.87 -3.04 -27.53
N PHE A 449 -10.13 -3.37 -26.27
CA PHE A 449 -10.72 -4.64 -25.85
C PHE A 449 -11.85 -4.40 -24.84
N GLN A 450 -12.99 -5.05 -25.02
CA GLN A 450 -13.93 -5.29 -23.93
C GLN A 450 -13.37 -6.38 -23.04
N VAL A 451 -13.38 -6.16 -21.73
CA VAL A 451 -12.81 -7.07 -20.74
C VAL A 451 -13.93 -7.65 -19.91
N PHE A 452 -13.94 -8.97 -19.80
CA PHE A 452 -14.86 -9.74 -18.99
C PHE A 452 -14.06 -10.57 -17.99
N ARG A 453 -14.59 -10.72 -16.78
CA ARG A 453 -14.11 -11.70 -15.81
C ARG A 453 -14.90 -12.98 -16.02
N THR A 454 -14.20 -14.11 -16.12
CA THR A 454 -14.83 -15.41 -16.36
C THR A 454 -14.84 -16.23 -15.09
N TYR A 455 -16.01 -16.73 -14.71
CA TYR A 455 -16.19 -17.66 -13.60
C TYR A 455 -16.80 -18.95 -14.16
N GLY A 456 -15.96 -19.87 -14.63
CA GLY A 456 -16.43 -21.04 -15.38
C GLY A 456 -17.11 -20.63 -16.68
N SER A 457 -18.42 -20.85 -16.80
CA SER A 457 -19.24 -20.47 -17.95
C SER A 457 -19.87 -19.08 -17.87
N VAL A 458 -19.74 -18.38 -16.73
CA VAL A 458 -20.33 -17.06 -16.52
C VAL A 458 -19.32 -15.96 -16.85
N GLU A 459 -19.71 -15.03 -17.72
CA GLU A 459 -18.91 -13.86 -18.10
C GLU A 459 -19.51 -12.60 -17.47
N ALA A 460 -18.72 -11.89 -16.65
CA ALA A 460 -19.10 -10.62 -16.05
C ALA A 460 -18.35 -9.47 -16.72
N PHE A 461 -19.05 -8.46 -17.22
CA PHE A 461 -18.43 -7.33 -17.91
C PHE A 461 -17.72 -6.40 -16.92
N VAL A 462 -16.41 -6.23 -17.11
CA VAL A 462 -15.53 -5.44 -16.22
C VAL A 462 -15.32 -4.04 -16.78
N GLY A 463 -15.21 -3.90 -18.11
CA GLY A 463 -14.95 -2.60 -18.73
C GLY A 463 -14.37 -2.65 -20.13
N GLU A 464 -13.92 -1.50 -20.62
CA GLU A 464 -13.31 -1.35 -21.96
C GLU A 464 -11.89 -0.79 -21.86
N LEU A 465 -10.90 -1.57 -22.30
CA LEU A 465 -9.49 -1.19 -22.40
C LEU A 465 -9.19 -0.55 -23.76
N TRP A 466 -8.96 0.76 -23.77
CA TRP A 466 -8.71 1.53 -24.98
C TRP A 466 -7.21 1.80 -25.19
N ILE A 467 -6.72 1.54 -26.40
CA ILE A 467 -5.30 1.63 -26.76
C ILE A 467 -5.11 2.82 -27.71
N GLY A 468 -4.59 3.92 -27.17
CA GLY A 468 -4.28 5.16 -27.91
C GLY A 468 -2.81 5.57 -27.75
N LYS A 469 -2.53 6.88 -27.85
CA LYS A 469 -1.23 7.45 -27.42
C LYS A 469 -0.98 7.23 -25.91
N THR A 470 -2.08 7.22 -25.15
CA THR A 470 -2.14 6.84 -23.74
C THR A 470 -3.25 5.81 -23.61
N ALA A 471 -2.98 4.69 -22.92
CA ALA A 471 -3.97 3.66 -22.68
C ALA A 471 -4.84 4.01 -21.46
N TYR A 472 -6.13 3.75 -21.55
CA TYR A 472 -7.05 3.93 -20.43
C TYR A 472 -8.08 2.81 -20.42
N PHE A 473 -8.52 2.46 -19.22
CA PHE A 473 -9.51 1.42 -18.96
C PHE A 473 -10.79 2.08 -18.46
N LYS A 474 -11.87 2.00 -19.21
CA LYS A 474 -13.18 2.47 -18.77
C LYS A 474 -13.82 1.37 -17.94
N VAL A 475 -13.81 1.54 -16.61
CA VAL A 475 -14.39 0.61 -15.63
C VAL A 475 -15.91 0.56 -15.77
N SER A 476 -16.52 -0.62 -15.57
CA SER A 476 -17.97 -0.78 -15.52
C SER A 476 -18.59 -0.07 -14.32
N GLU A 477 -19.88 0.30 -14.41
CA GLU A 477 -20.58 0.94 -13.28
C GLU A 477 -20.65 0.03 -12.05
N GLU A 478 -20.73 -1.29 -12.23
CA GLU A 478 -20.77 -2.27 -11.13
C GLU A 478 -19.46 -2.32 -10.34
N GLU A 479 -18.32 -2.40 -11.03
CA GLU A 479 -17.00 -2.48 -10.38
C GLU A 479 -16.63 -1.15 -9.73
N LEU A 480 -17.01 -0.03 -10.36
CA LEU A 480 -16.85 1.28 -9.77
C LEU A 480 -17.80 1.49 -8.57
N GLY A 481 -19.01 0.94 -8.63
CA GLY A 481 -19.95 0.92 -7.51
C GLY A 481 -19.39 0.20 -6.30
N ARG A 482 -18.67 -0.92 -6.48
CA ARG A 482 -18.00 -1.61 -5.37
C ARG A 482 -16.94 -0.74 -4.69
N LEU A 483 -16.09 -0.06 -5.47
CA LEU A 483 -15.07 0.86 -4.94
C LEU A 483 -15.70 2.03 -4.17
N VAL A 484 -16.79 2.58 -4.70
CA VAL A 484 -17.55 3.66 -4.06
C VAL A 484 -18.18 3.19 -2.74
N GLU A 485 -18.84 2.03 -2.73
CA GLU A 485 -19.47 1.48 -1.53
C GLU A 485 -18.44 1.10 -0.45
N GLU A 486 -17.27 0.58 -0.84
CA GLU A 486 -16.17 0.34 0.08
C GLU A 486 -15.66 1.64 0.71
N ALA A 487 -15.49 2.68 -0.10
CA ALA A 487 -15.10 4.00 0.39
C ALA A 487 -16.18 4.61 1.32
N LYS A 488 -17.48 4.42 1.05
CA LYS A 488 -18.55 4.83 1.98
C LYS A 488 -18.50 4.06 3.29
N ARG A 489 -18.33 2.75 3.25
CA ARG A 489 -18.29 1.88 4.44
C ARG A 489 -17.14 2.22 5.37
N THR A 490 -16.02 2.65 4.79
CA THR A 490 -14.80 3.04 5.51
C THR A 490 -14.69 4.55 5.69
N ALA A 491 -15.72 5.33 5.31
CA ALA A 491 -15.72 6.78 5.44
C ALA A 491 -15.74 7.20 6.93
N PRO A 492 -14.90 8.17 7.32
CA PRO A 492 -14.92 8.77 8.65
C PRO A 492 -16.30 9.31 9.09
N ASP A 493 -16.69 9.03 10.34
CA ASP A 493 -17.87 9.65 10.94
C ASP A 493 -17.55 11.08 11.45
N LEU A 494 -17.93 12.08 10.65
CA LEU A 494 -17.84 13.50 10.99
C LEU A 494 -19.17 14.07 11.53
N SER A 495 -20.09 13.24 12.00
CA SER A 495 -21.35 13.70 12.60
C SER A 495 -21.09 14.63 13.79
N GLY A 496 -21.84 15.73 13.93
CA GLY A 496 -21.69 16.65 15.07
C GLY A 496 -20.37 17.44 15.15
N PHE A 497 -19.50 17.37 14.13
CA PHE A 497 -18.40 18.30 13.94
C PHE A 497 -18.85 19.53 13.16
N ASP A 498 -18.18 20.66 13.42
CA ASP A 498 -18.18 21.77 12.47
C ASP A 498 -17.30 21.38 11.29
N LYS A 499 -17.92 21.09 10.14
CA LYS A 499 -17.24 20.58 8.93
C LYS A 499 -16.60 21.68 8.08
N ALA A 500 -16.90 22.95 8.35
CA ALA A 500 -16.44 24.06 7.53
C ALA A 500 -14.91 24.17 7.44
N PRO A 501 -14.12 24.04 8.53
CA PRO A 501 -12.65 24.10 8.44
C PRO A 501 -12.06 23.09 7.45
N GLN A 502 -12.51 21.83 7.48
CA GLN A 502 -12.03 20.79 6.58
C GLN A 502 -12.58 21.00 5.17
N TYR A 503 -13.87 21.33 5.04
CA TYR A 503 -14.52 21.53 3.76
C TYR A 503 -13.84 22.64 2.93
N LEU A 504 -13.43 23.75 3.56
CA LEU A 504 -12.75 24.84 2.84
C LEU A 504 -11.40 24.41 2.24
N GLU A 505 -10.65 23.58 2.95
CA GLU A 505 -9.38 23.05 2.44
C GLU A 505 -9.60 22.02 1.33
N TRP A 506 -10.59 21.13 1.48
CA TRP A 506 -11.00 20.21 0.41
C TRP A 506 -11.56 20.93 -0.82
N ARG A 507 -12.17 22.09 -0.65
CA ARG A 507 -12.62 22.89 -1.80
C ARG A 507 -11.46 23.44 -2.64
N THR A 508 -10.24 23.49 -2.07
CA THR A 508 -9.05 23.90 -2.82
C THR A 508 -8.48 22.79 -3.72
N THR A 509 -8.90 21.53 -3.53
CA THR A 509 -8.48 20.38 -4.36
C THR A 509 -9.29 20.30 -5.67
N ASP A 510 -9.31 19.14 -6.33
CA ASP A 510 -10.08 18.83 -7.54
C ASP A 510 -11.63 18.79 -7.34
N MET A 511 -12.17 19.59 -6.41
CA MET A 511 -13.60 19.77 -6.17
C MET A 511 -14.11 21.09 -6.75
N THR A 512 -14.93 21.03 -7.79
CA THR A 512 -15.52 22.19 -8.46
C THR A 512 -17.03 22.26 -8.23
N THR A 513 -17.60 23.45 -8.41
CA THR A 513 -19.05 23.66 -8.41
C THR A 513 -19.45 24.12 -9.81
N SER A 514 -20.17 23.28 -10.55
CA SER A 514 -20.62 23.57 -11.91
C SER A 514 -22.09 23.20 -12.05
N GLU A 515 -22.87 23.98 -12.80
CA GLU A 515 -24.28 23.65 -13.13
C GLU A 515 -25.18 23.30 -11.91
N GLY A 516 -24.93 23.91 -10.74
CA GLY A 516 -25.73 23.64 -9.52
C GLY A 516 -25.42 22.33 -8.81
N ARG A 517 -24.29 21.69 -9.11
CA ARG A 517 -23.77 20.49 -8.43
C ARG A 517 -22.32 20.67 -8.04
N ILE A 518 -21.90 19.94 -7.00
CA ILE A 518 -20.50 19.80 -6.62
C ILE A 518 -19.96 18.58 -7.38
N GLU A 519 -18.85 18.74 -8.05
CA GLU A 519 -18.13 17.70 -8.78
C GLU A 519 -16.75 17.53 -8.16
N ALA A 520 -16.45 16.33 -7.64
CA ALA A 520 -15.15 16.03 -7.04
C ALA A 520 -14.52 14.84 -7.75
N GLY A 521 -13.36 15.08 -8.37
CA GLY A 521 -12.54 14.05 -8.98
C GLY A 521 -11.47 13.55 -8.01
N THR A 522 -11.16 12.26 -8.04
CA THR A 522 -10.01 11.71 -7.32
C THR A 522 -9.52 10.39 -7.92
N VAL A 523 -8.21 10.16 -7.81
CA VAL A 523 -7.55 8.87 -8.09
C VAL A 523 -7.23 8.07 -6.83
N HIS A 524 -7.62 8.59 -5.65
CA HIS A 524 -7.24 8.07 -4.35
C HIS A 524 -8.48 7.67 -3.54
N SER A 525 -8.55 6.41 -3.13
CA SER A 525 -9.65 5.89 -2.32
C SER A 525 -9.84 6.68 -1.01
N TRP A 526 -8.77 7.08 -0.36
CA TRP A 526 -8.84 7.85 0.89
C TRP A 526 -9.40 9.28 0.69
N GLN A 527 -9.13 9.96 -0.45
CA GLN A 527 -9.78 11.24 -0.78
C GLN A 527 -11.28 11.05 -0.99
N LEU A 528 -11.67 9.95 -1.64
CA LEU A 528 -13.08 9.62 -1.88
C LEU A 528 -13.84 9.40 -0.55
N ARG A 529 -13.22 8.72 0.43
CA ARG A 529 -13.75 8.59 1.81
C ARG A 529 -14.02 9.94 2.46
N TRP A 530 -13.11 10.90 2.25
CA TRP A 530 -13.22 12.25 2.77
C TRP A 530 -14.39 13.03 2.15
N TYR A 531 -14.57 12.93 0.84
CA TYR A 531 -15.72 13.54 0.17
C TYR A 531 -17.05 13.01 0.72
N PHE A 532 -17.18 11.68 0.91
CA PHE A 532 -18.37 11.10 1.54
C PHE A 532 -18.57 11.54 2.99
N SER A 533 -17.50 11.67 3.77
CA SER A 533 -17.58 12.12 5.16
C SER A 533 -18.09 13.56 5.28
N LEU A 534 -17.64 14.43 4.37
CA LEU A 534 -18.01 15.84 4.37
C LEU A 534 -19.39 16.06 3.78
N LEU A 535 -19.62 15.57 2.56
CA LEU A 535 -20.81 15.87 1.75
C LEU A 535 -21.94 14.85 1.90
N GLY A 536 -21.69 13.70 2.54
CA GLY A 536 -22.65 12.61 2.67
C GLY A 536 -22.85 11.83 1.38
N GLU A 537 -24.04 11.27 1.20
CA GLU A 537 -24.40 10.51 -0.01
C GLU A 537 -24.39 11.38 -1.27
N GLU A 538 -23.76 10.85 -2.32
CA GLU A 538 -23.69 11.40 -3.67
C GLU A 538 -25.00 11.20 -4.45
N LYS A 539 -25.23 12.05 -5.45
CA LYS A 539 -26.33 11.89 -6.42
C LYS A 539 -26.02 10.85 -7.49
N SER A 540 -24.76 10.83 -7.94
CA SER A 540 -24.27 9.93 -8.98
C SER A 540 -22.75 9.94 -9.00
N PHE A 541 -22.14 8.93 -9.60
CA PHE A 541 -20.70 8.89 -9.84
C PHE A 541 -20.41 8.37 -11.25
N ARG A 542 -19.21 8.68 -11.75
CA ARG A 542 -18.64 8.11 -12.96
C ARG A 542 -17.18 7.77 -12.68
N GLY A 543 -16.60 6.91 -13.49
CA GLY A 543 -15.15 6.85 -13.47
C GLY A 543 -14.54 6.08 -14.62
N SER A 544 -13.23 6.13 -14.59
CA SER A 544 -12.32 5.52 -15.54
C SER A 544 -11.07 5.13 -14.77
N ALA A 545 -10.18 4.35 -15.35
CA ALA A 545 -8.89 4.07 -14.75
C ALA A 545 -7.81 4.29 -15.80
N SER A 546 -6.78 5.06 -15.45
CA SER A 546 -5.61 5.17 -16.32
C SER A 546 -4.77 3.90 -16.17
N VAL A 547 -4.37 3.29 -17.29
CA VAL A 547 -3.43 2.16 -17.29
C VAL A 547 -2.03 2.75 -17.46
N THR A 548 -1.33 2.93 -16.34
CA THR A 548 -0.03 3.60 -16.28
C THR A 548 1.13 2.62 -16.09
N LYS A 549 2.37 3.14 -16.10
CA LYS A 549 3.59 2.38 -15.74
C LYS A 549 3.67 1.94 -14.27
N GLU A 550 2.83 2.52 -13.41
CA GLU A 550 2.87 2.29 -11.97
C GLU A 550 1.71 1.38 -11.52
N SER A 551 0.51 1.54 -12.09
CA SER A 551 -0.66 0.66 -11.84
C SER A 551 -1.89 1.09 -12.66
N ILE A 552 -2.99 0.34 -12.51
CA ILE A 552 -4.34 0.80 -12.84
C ILE A 552 -4.76 1.79 -11.75
N LYS A 553 -4.79 3.09 -12.06
CA LYS A 553 -5.24 4.12 -11.12
C LYS A 553 -6.71 4.45 -11.39
N PRO A 554 -7.66 4.02 -10.54
CA PRO A 554 -9.07 4.33 -10.72
C PRO A 554 -9.29 5.82 -10.43
N ALA A 555 -9.77 6.56 -11.43
CA ALA A 555 -10.24 7.92 -11.33
C ALA A 555 -11.77 7.92 -11.19
N VAL A 556 -12.25 8.28 -10.01
CA VAL A 556 -13.68 8.44 -9.70
C VAL A 556 -14.02 9.92 -9.70
N ILE A 557 -15.11 10.26 -10.37
CA ILE A 557 -15.75 11.58 -10.31
C ILE A 557 -17.12 11.38 -9.68
N ALA A 558 -17.33 11.99 -8.51
CA ALA A 558 -18.60 11.91 -7.80
C ALA A 558 -19.28 13.28 -7.78
N TYR A 559 -20.62 13.25 -7.78
CA TYR A 559 -21.47 14.43 -7.93
C TYR A 559 -22.41 14.59 -6.72
N TRP A 560 -22.45 15.77 -6.11
CA TRP A 560 -23.31 16.09 -4.97
C TRP A 560 -24.25 17.28 -5.25
N PRO A 561 -25.38 17.39 -4.51
CA PRO A 561 -26.19 18.61 -4.51
C PRO A 561 -25.38 19.80 -3.99
N ARG A 562 -25.56 20.98 -4.59
CA ARG A 562 -24.97 22.23 -4.06
C ARG A 562 -25.48 22.56 -2.66
N GLU A 563 -26.68 22.13 -2.32
CA GLU A 563 -27.30 22.33 -1.02
C GLU A 563 -26.46 21.73 0.14
N ARG A 564 -25.59 20.74 -0.14
CA ARG A 564 -24.66 20.18 0.86
C ARG A 564 -23.63 21.21 1.32
N GLU A 565 -23.13 22.02 0.40
CA GLU A 565 -22.19 23.10 0.71
C GLU A 565 -22.86 24.20 1.52
N ASP A 566 -24.05 24.64 1.09
CA ASP A 566 -24.83 25.65 1.80
C ASP A 566 -25.19 25.18 3.23
N GLN A 567 -25.48 23.88 3.41
CA GLN A 567 -25.70 23.28 4.72
C GLN A 567 -24.43 23.33 5.61
N ILE A 568 -23.27 22.92 5.08
CA ILE A 568 -22.00 22.93 5.83
C ILE A 568 -21.65 24.34 6.29
N LEU A 569 -21.78 25.33 5.41
CA LEU A 569 -21.50 26.73 5.73
C LEU A 569 -22.53 27.28 6.72
N GLY A 570 -23.82 27.01 6.47
CA GLY A 570 -24.94 27.48 7.26
C GLY A 570 -25.01 26.90 8.67
N GLU A 571 -24.44 25.74 8.94
CA GLU A 571 -24.37 25.12 10.27
C GLU A 571 -23.08 25.47 11.05
N SER A 572 -22.12 26.14 10.40
CA SER A 572 -20.80 26.40 11.01
C SER A 572 -20.87 27.44 12.14
N ARG A 573 -20.46 27.03 13.33
CA ARG A 573 -20.29 27.90 14.50
C ARG A 573 -18.96 28.63 14.46
N TRP A 574 -17.93 27.99 13.89
CA TRP A 574 -16.61 28.57 13.70
C TRP A 574 -16.67 29.79 12.77
N LEU A 575 -17.31 29.66 11.59
CA LEU A 575 -17.48 30.80 10.67
C LEU A 575 -18.28 31.93 11.31
N LYS A 576 -19.36 31.61 12.04
CA LYS A 576 -20.15 32.61 12.77
C LYS A 576 -19.32 33.39 13.79
N SER A 577 -18.49 32.69 14.57
CA SER A 577 -17.59 33.28 15.56
C SER A 577 -16.50 34.14 14.89
N LEU A 578 -15.96 33.67 13.77
CA LEU A 578 -14.86 34.31 13.08
C LEU A 578 -15.30 35.55 12.30
N LEU A 579 -16.47 35.53 11.66
CA LEU A 579 -16.96 36.62 10.80
C LEU A 579 -18.00 37.51 11.49
N ASN A 580 -18.41 37.18 12.73
CA ASN A 580 -19.49 37.84 13.46
C ASN A 580 -20.85 37.84 12.73
N GLN A 581 -21.05 36.96 11.75
CA GLN A 581 -22.28 36.81 10.99
C GLN A 581 -22.47 35.37 10.52
N GLN A 582 -23.73 34.94 10.35
CA GLN A 582 -24.03 33.63 9.79
C GLN A 582 -23.90 33.68 8.27
N VAL A 583 -23.25 32.67 7.69
CA VAL A 583 -23.03 32.55 6.25
C VAL A 583 -23.70 31.27 5.78
N GLY A 584 -24.66 31.38 4.85
CA GLY A 584 -25.45 30.24 4.36
C GLY A 584 -25.07 29.77 2.96
N SER A 585 -24.15 30.43 2.28
CA SER A 585 -23.68 30.01 0.95
C SER A 585 -22.25 30.46 0.69
N TRP A 586 -21.61 29.86 -0.31
CA TRP A 586 -20.25 30.24 -0.69
C TRP A 586 -20.09 31.70 -1.10
N ARG A 587 -21.08 32.24 -1.82
CA ARG A 587 -21.08 33.66 -2.21
C ARG A 587 -21.14 34.57 -0.98
N GLN A 588 -22.02 34.26 -0.04
CA GLN A 588 -22.07 34.99 1.23
C GLN A 588 -20.77 34.87 2.03
N LEU A 589 -20.05 33.75 1.93
CA LEU A 589 -18.76 33.59 2.60
C LEU A 589 -17.69 34.51 2.02
N VAL A 590 -17.59 34.52 0.69
CA VAL A 590 -16.62 35.36 -0.03
C VAL A 590 -16.90 36.84 0.24
N ASP A 591 -18.17 37.26 0.22
CA ASP A 591 -18.57 38.65 0.46
C ASP A 591 -18.38 39.06 1.94
N ALA A 592 -18.50 38.11 2.86
CA ALA A 592 -18.32 38.34 4.30
C ALA A 592 -16.85 38.59 4.70
N ILE A 593 -15.88 38.18 3.87
CA ILE A 593 -14.47 38.44 4.10
C ILE A 593 -14.18 39.91 3.78
N ASP A 594 -13.43 40.57 4.67
CA ASP A 594 -12.86 41.89 4.43
C ASP A 594 -11.54 41.72 3.67
N TRP A 595 -11.61 41.70 2.34
CA TRP A 595 -10.45 41.45 1.48
C TRP A 595 -9.48 42.62 1.50
N SER A 596 -10.00 43.83 1.70
CA SER A 596 -9.20 45.04 1.89
C SER A 596 -8.30 44.93 3.12
N TRP A 597 -8.87 44.50 4.26
CA TRP A 597 -8.10 44.22 5.47
C TRP A 597 -7.08 43.09 5.28
N VAL A 598 -7.45 42.02 4.56
CA VAL A 598 -6.52 40.91 4.26
C VAL A 598 -5.30 41.41 3.47
N LEU A 599 -5.51 42.26 2.46
CA LEU A 599 -4.41 42.85 1.68
C LEU A 599 -3.52 43.73 2.55
N GLU A 600 -4.11 44.66 3.30
CA GLU A 600 -3.40 45.57 4.19
C GLU A 600 -2.53 44.78 5.18
N LYS A 601 -3.08 43.72 5.78
CA LYS A 601 -2.35 42.87 6.71
C LYS A 601 -1.18 42.14 6.06
N VAL A 602 -1.31 41.67 4.82
CA VAL A 602 -0.21 41.04 4.10
C VAL A 602 0.86 42.09 3.75
N GLU A 603 0.48 43.29 3.32
CA GLU A 603 1.39 44.40 3.01
C GLU A 603 2.27 44.77 4.20
N GLU A 604 1.70 44.84 5.41
CA GLU A 604 2.46 45.04 6.66
C GLU A 604 3.56 43.98 6.85
N LEU A 605 3.24 42.72 6.54
CA LEU A 605 4.13 41.58 6.78
C LEU A 605 5.13 41.34 5.64
N VAL A 606 4.96 41.94 4.46
CA VAL A 606 5.76 41.65 3.25
C VAL A 606 7.26 41.70 3.52
N ASN A 607 7.75 42.69 4.27
CA ASN A 607 9.18 42.80 4.57
C ASN A 607 9.69 41.67 5.48
N GLU A 608 8.87 41.19 6.40
CA GLU A 608 9.17 40.05 7.27
C GLU A 608 9.11 38.72 6.53
N LEU A 609 8.27 38.63 5.49
CA LEU A 609 8.10 37.45 4.64
C LEU A 609 9.20 37.30 3.59
N LYS A 610 9.88 38.38 3.19
CA LYS A 610 10.95 38.35 2.17
C LYS A 610 11.96 37.20 2.38
N PRO A 611 12.54 36.97 3.58
CA PRO A 611 13.53 35.90 3.81
C PRO A 611 13.00 34.47 3.60
N TRP A 612 11.67 34.30 3.55
CA TRP A 612 10.98 33.03 3.39
C TRP A 612 10.67 32.74 1.91
N ILE A 613 10.98 33.66 0.99
CA ILE A 613 10.71 33.52 -0.44
C ILE A 613 12.00 33.24 -1.21
N GLY A 614 11.99 32.14 -1.97
CA GLY A 614 13.07 31.74 -2.85
C GLY A 614 14.17 30.90 -2.20
N ARG A 615 15.14 30.51 -3.01
CA ARG A 615 16.30 29.70 -2.54
C ARG A 615 17.20 30.55 -1.63
N LYS A 616 17.94 29.91 -0.73
CA LYS A 616 18.88 30.60 0.19
C LYS A 616 19.91 31.47 -0.54
N LYS A 617 20.30 31.08 -1.76
CA LYS A 617 21.29 31.78 -2.60
C LYS A 617 20.67 32.77 -3.62
N MET A 618 19.34 32.97 -3.59
CA MET A 618 18.67 33.91 -4.51
C MET A 618 19.07 35.34 -4.18
N ASN A 619 19.34 36.15 -5.22
CA ASN A 619 19.69 37.55 -5.03
C ASN A 619 18.46 38.36 -4.57
N ASP A 620 18.71 39.47 -3.86
CA ASP A 620 17.64 40.26 -3.26
C ASP A 620 16.76 40.94 -4.32
N THR A 621 17.33 41.34 -5.47
CA THR A 621 16.57 41.95 -6.58
C THR A 621 15.54 41.00 -7.20
N GLU A 622 15.91 39.73 -7.44
CA GLU A 622 15.01 38.70 -7.94
C GLU A 622 13.94 38.38 -6.90
N ARG A 623 14.31 38.34 -5.61
CA ARG A 623 13.37 38.11 -4.51
C ARG A 623 12.35 39.25 -4.42
N GLU A 624 12.79 40.50 -4.54
CA GLU A 624 11.92 41.68 -4.50
C GLU A 624 10.96 41.73 -5.68
N ARG A 625 11.43 41.39 -6.89
CA ARG A 625 10.55 41.22 -8.06
C ARG A 625 9.52 40.13 -7.86
N LEU A 626 9.91 38.99 -7.30
CA LEU A 626 8.99 37.87 -7.06
C LEU A 626 7.93 38.21 -6.02
N VAL A 627 8.33 38.86 -4.92
CA VAL A 627 7.41 39.35 -3.88
C VAL A 627 6.45 40.39 -4.46
N GLY A 628 6.95 41.35 -5.23
CA GLY A 628 6.11 42.38 -5.87
C GLY A 628 5.08 41.77 -6.82
N ARG A 629 5.47 40.74 -7.60
CA ARG A 629 4.53 40.01 -8.45
C ARG A 629 3.45 39.29 -7.62
N MET A 630 3.84 38.55 -6.59
CA MET A 630 2.89 37.83 -5.73
C MET A 630 1.91 38.78 -5.03
N LEU A 631 2.41 39.93 -4.54
CA LEU A 631 1.59 40.94 -3.91
C LEU A 631 0.63 41.60 -4.90
N GLY A 632 1.10 41.92 -6.11
CA GLY A 632 0.24 42.43 -7.19
C GLY A 632 -0.86 41.43 -7.59
N GLU A 633 -0.52 40.14 -7.64
CA GLU A 633 -1.47 39.05 -7.84
C GLU A 633 -2.57 39.02 -6.74
N LEU A 634 -2.22 39.18 -5.47
CA LEU A 634 -3.17 39.27 -4.36
C LEU A 634 -4.02 40.55 -4.43
N ALA A 635 -3.41 41.70 -4.73
CA ALA A 635 -4.10 42.98 -4.85
C ALA A 635 -5.14 42.98 -5.98
N LEU A 636 -4.83 42.31 -7.11
CA LEU A 636 -5.78 42.11 -8.20
C LEU A 636 -6.99 41.32 -7.74
N LEU A 637 -6.79 40.19 -7.05
CA LEU A 637 -7.91 39.42 -6.50
C LEU A 637 -8.79 40.30 -5.59
N VAL A 638 -8.19 41.02 -4.65
CA VAL A 638 -8.88 41.85 -3.67
C VAL A 638 -9.71 42.92 -4.36
N HIS A 639 -9.15 43.62 -5.35
CA HIS A 639 -9.86 44.63 -6.12
C HIS A 639 -11.13 44.06 -6.78
N PHE A 640 -11.04 42.88 -7.40
CA PHE A 640 -12.18 42.26 -8.07
C PHE A 640 -13.17 41.61 -7.10
N ALA A 641 -12.71 41.04 -5.99
CA ALA A 641 -13.57 40.49 -4.95
C ALA A 641 -14.42 41.58 -4.29
N GLU A 642 -13.83 42.72 -3.93
CA GLU A 642 -14.56 43.86 -3.35
C GLU A 642 -15.48 44.52 -4.39
N ALA A 643 -15.06 44.63 -5.66
CA ALA A 643 -15.90 45.17 -6.71
C ALA A 643 -17.13 44.30 -7.05
N ARG A 644 -17.03 42.99 -6.84
CA ARG A 644 -18.11 42.02 -7.05
C ARG A 644 -19.09 41.96 -5.86
N LYS A 645 -18.65 42.35 -4.67
CA LYS A 645 -19.38 42.20 -3.41
C LYS A 645 -20.82 42.71 -3.50
N GLY A 646 -21.78 41.86 -3.17
CA GLY A 646 -23.21 42.20 -3.22
C GLY A 646 -23.85 42.18 -4.61
N LEU A 647 -23.12 41.87 -5.68
CA LEU A 647 -23.66 41.68 -7.03
C LEU A 647 -23.96 40.21 -7.31
N SER A 648 -25.05 39.95 -8.02
CA SER A 648 -25.33 38.63 -8.59
C SER A 648 -24.34 38.25 -9.70
N ASP A 649 -24.29 36.97 -10.06
CA ASP A 649 -23.39 36.47 -11.12
C ASP A 649 -23.69 37.11 -12.50
N ASP A 650 -24.93 37.52 -12.76
CA ASP A 650 -25.33 38.19 -14.00
C ASP A 650 -24.97 39.69 -13.97
N GLU A 651 -25.27 40.39 -12.88
CA GLU A 651 -24.87 41.79 -12.69
C GLU A 651 -23.34 41.94 -12.76
N TRP A 652 -22.60 41.00 -12.18
CA TRP A 652 -21.15 41.00 -12.26
C TRP A 652 -20.62 40.79 -13.68
N ARG A 653 -21.23 39.89 -14.46
CA ARG A 653 -20.87 39.71 -15.87
C ARG A 653 -21.10 40.99 -16.67
N GLU A 654 -22.22 41.65 -16.48
CA GLU A 654 -22.52 42.92 -17.13
C GLU A 654 -21.53 44.01 -16.74
N GLU A 655 -21.24 44.16 -15.45
CA GLU A 655 -20.31 45.16 -14.94
C GLU A 655 -18.87 44.92 -15.47
N ARG A 656 -18.42 43.67 -15.53
CA ARG A 656 -17.13 43.31 -16.13
C ARG A 656 -17.04 43.67 -17.60
N VAL A 657 -18.09 43.39 -18.38
CA VAL A 657 -18.15 43.75 -19.80
C VAL A 657 -18.07 45.27 -19.94
N LYS A 658 -18.83 46.05 -19.15
CA LYS A 658 -18.79 47.52 -19.18
C LYS A 658 -17.42 48.08 -18.85
N ARG A 659 -16.74 47.54 -17.83
CA ARG A 659 -15.37 47.94 -17.45
C ARG A 659 -14.36 47.61 -18.54
N LEU A 660 -14.47 46.44 -19.14
CA LEU A 660 -13.58 46.02 -20.22
C LEU A 660 -13.82 46.84 -21.50
N ALA A 661 -15.08 47.15 -21.83
CA ALA A 661 -15.43 48.01 -22.95
C ALA A 661 -14.80 49.39 -22.80
N LYS A 662 -14.93 50.05 -21.64
CA LYS A 662 -14.26 51.33 -21.34
C LYS A 662 -12.73 51.26 -21.52
N ALA A 663 -12.12 50.14 -21.13
CA ALA A 663 -10.69 49.94 -21.33
C ALA A 663 -10.33 49.78 -22.80
N VAL A 664 -11.11 49.05 -23.59
CA VAL A 664 -10.96 48.93 -25.03
C VAL A 664 -11.10 50.30 -25.72
N GLU A 665 -12.05 51.13 -25.29
CA GLU A 665 -12.20 52.50 -25.79
C GLU A 665 -10.94 53.33 -25.53
N ALA A 666 -10.41 53.28 -24.30
CA ALA A 666 -9.20 53.99 -23.93
C ALA A 666 -7.97 53.50 -24.71
N LEU A 667 -7.78 52.17 -24.80
CA LEU A 667 -6.63 51.55 -25.47
C LEU A 667 -6.65 51.77 -26.99
N SER A 668 -7.83 51.85 -27.60
CA SER A 668 -7.97 52.17 -29.01
C SER A 668 -7.80 53.67 -29.32
N GLY A 669 -7.65 54.53 -28.29
CA GLY A 669 -7.65 55.97 -28.45
C GLY A 669 -8.98 56.53 -28.96
N GLY A 670 -10.10 55.87 -28.61
CA GLY A 670 -11.45 56.25 -29.02
C GLY A 670 -11.87 55.78 -30.41
N ARG A 671 -11.08 54.92 -31.07
CA ARG A 671 -11.40 54.38 -32.40
C ARG A 671 -12.40 53.22 -32.37
N ILE A 672 -12.43 52.46 -31.28
CA ILE A 672 -13.41 51.41 -31.02
C ILE A 672 -14.27 51.89 -29.86
N THR A 673 -15.52 52.30 -30.11
CA THR A 673 -16.39 52.92 -29.09
C THR A 673 -17.82 52.41 -29.11
N GLY A 674 -18.53 52.64 -28.00
CA GLY A 674 -19.92 52.26 -27.81
C GLY A 674 -20.14 50.76 -28.03
N LYS A 675 -21.14 50.44 -28.87
CA LYS A 675 -21.53 49.05 -29.15
C LYS A 675 -20.36 48.17 -29.64
N TYR A 676 -19.41 48.74 -30.40
CA TYR A 676 -18.27 47.97 -30.91
C TYR A 676 -17.24 47.65 -29.82
N ALA A 677 -17.08 48.54 -28.83
CA ALA A 677 -16.24 48.26 -27.66
C ALA A 677 -16.89 47.20 -26.76
N ASP A 678 -18.22 47.23 -26.60
CA ASP A 678 -18.97 46.19 -25.87
C ASP A 678 -18.87 44.82 -26.56
N GLU A 679 -19.04 44.77 -27.89
CA GLU A 679 -18.91 43.53 -28.66
C GLU A 679 -17.49 42.97 -28.64
N LEU A 680 -16.46 43.83 -28.74
CA LEU A 680 -15.08 43.41 -28.64
C LEU A 680 -14.73 42.92 -27.23
N ALA A 681 -15.21 43.59 -26.18
CA ALA A 681 -15.06 43.15 -24.79
C ALA A 681 -15.68 41.76 -24.57
N GLN A 682 -16.91 41.53 -25.04
CA GLN A 682 -17.54 40.21 -24.97
C GLN A 682 -16.77 39.15 -25.77
N ALA A 683 -16.26 39.50 -26.95
CA ALA A 683 -15.47 38.60 -27.76
C ALA A 683 -14.15 38.21 -27.08
N ILE A 684 -13.48 39.15 -26.41
CA ILE A 684 -12.25 38.92 -25.64
C ILE A 684 -12.53 37.97 -24.46
N ILE A 685 -13.58 38.21 -23.67
CA ILE A 685 -13.95 37.33 -22.54
C ILE A 685 -14.19 35.90 -23.05
N ARG A 686 -15.02 35.74 -24.09
CA ARG A 686 -15.29 34.42 -24.69
C ARG A 686 -14.01 33.78 -25.23
N TYR A 687 -13.12 34.55 -25.82
CA TYR A 687 -11.84 34.05 -26.33
C TYR A 687 -10.93 33.55 -25.20
N ALA A 688 -10.89 34.27 -24.08
CA ALA A 688 -10.13 33.90 -22.90
C ALA A 688 -10.65 32.61 -22.21
N ASP A 689 -11.95 32.35 -22.30
CA ASP A 689 -12.60 31.19 -21.66
C ASP A 689 -12.44 29.86 -22.41
N GLY A 690 -11.99 29.82 -23.67
CA GLY A 690 -11.96 28.54 -24.40
C GLY A 690 -11.16 28.42 -25.69
N HIS A 691 -10.42 29.45 -26.11
CA HIS A 691 -9.46 29.40 -27.24
C HIS A 691 -9.94 28.61 -28.47
N GLU A 692 -11.16 28.90 -28.93
CA GLU A 692 -11.77 28.23 -30.10
C GLU A 692 -11.54 29.07 -31.36
N GLU A 693 -11.17 28.45 -32.49
CA GLU A 693 -10.89 29.11 -33.77
C GLU A 693 -12.06 30.02 -34.24
N ARG A 694 -13.30 29.65 -33.89
CA ARG A 694 -14.51 30.44 -34.17
C ARG A 694 -14.55 31.78 -33.44
N ARG A 695 -13.99 31.85 -32.22
CA ARG A 695 -13.95 33.07 -31.40
C ARG A 695 -12.87 34.02 -31.89
N LYS A 696 -11.75 33.48 -32.36
CA LYS A 696 -10.68 34.22 -33.03
C LYS A 696 -11.21 34.99 -34.26
N LYS A 697 -11.98 34.29 -35.11
CA LYS A 697 -12.64 34.90 -36.29
C LYS A 697 -13.58 36.04 -35.92
N ARG A 698 -14.30 35.95 -34.79
CA ARG A 698 -15.20 37.04 -34.36
C ARG A 698 -14.44 38.31 -34.00
N ILE A 699 -13.28 38.19 -33.32
CA ILE A 699 -12.41 39.33 -33.01
C ILE A 699 -11.87 39.96 -34.31
N GLU A 700 -11.42 39.14 -35.26
CA GLU A 700 -10.89 39.60 -36.54
C GLU A 700 -11.97 40.27 -37.41
N ASN A 701 -13.21 39.77 -37.41
CA ASN A 701 -14.33 40.38 -38.12
C ASN A 701 -14.71 41.74 -37.52
N LEU A 702 -14.64 41.89 -36.20
CA LEU A 702 -14.89 43.18 -35.55
C LEU A 702 -13.85 44.23 -35.94
N ALA A 703 -12.61 43.84 -36.23
CA ALA A 703 -11.60 44.75 -36.76
C ALA A 703 -12.01 45.32 -38.14
N GLU A 704 -12.53 44.44 -39.02
CA GLU A 704 -13.01 44.81 -40.35
C GLU A 704 -14.28 45.69 -40.28
N GLU A 705 -15.21 45.39 -39.37
CA GLU A 705 -16.45 46.17 -39.19
C GLU A 705 -16.21 47.59 -38.65
N VAL A 706 -15.19 47.78 -37.81
CA VAL A 706 -14.84 49.07 -37.19
C VAL A 706 -13.83 49.87 -38.04
N GLY A 707 -13.21 49.26 -39.04
CA GLY A 707 -12.24 49.90 -39.92
C GLY A 707 -10.85 50.10 -39.29
N VAL A 708 -10.47 49.21 -38.37
CA VAL A 708 -9.14 49.19 -37.71
C VAL A 708 -8.34 47.97 -38.17
N SER A 709 -7.00 48.03 -38.09
CA SER A 709 -6.18 46.90 -38.52
C SER A 709 -6.31 45.71 -37.55
N LYS A 710 -6.11 44.50 -38.06
CA LYS A 710 -6.13 43.29 -37.24
C LYS A 710 -5.01 43.33 -36.21
N GLU A 711 -3.85 43.86 -36.57
CA GLU A 711 -2.70 44.02 -35.69
C GLU A 711 -3.03 44.94 -34.50
N GLU A 712 -3.80 46.01 -34.74
CA GLU A 712 -4.19 46.94 -33.68
C GLU A 712 -5.18 46.30 -32.69
N VAL A 713 -6.20 45.61 -33.20
CA VAL A 713 -7.16 44.87 -32.36
C VAL A 713 -6.46 43.76 -31.58
N TRP A 714 -5.57 43.01 -32.22
CA TRP A 714 -4.77 41.99 -31.53
C TRP A 714 -3.81 42.59 -30.50
N GLY A 715 -3.26 43.79 -30.74
CA GLY A 715 -2.50 44.54 -29.74
C GLY A 715 -3.33 44.88 -28.50
N ILE A 716 -4.59 45.29 -28.66
CA ILE A 716 -5.52 45.50 -27.55
C ILE A 716 -5.85 44.18 -26.84
N VAL A 717 -6.13 43.12 -27.60
CA VAL A 717 -6.44 41.79 -27.06
C VAL A 717 -5.26 41.23 -26.25
N GLU A 718 -4.04 41.32 -26.77
CA GLU A 718 -2.82 40.87 -26.08
C GLU A 718 -2.58 41.68 -24.81
N PHE A 719 -2.75 43.00 -24.86
CA PHE A 719 -2.66 43.86 -23.68
C PHE A 719 -3.72 43.50 -22.64
N VAL A 720 -4.96 43.27 -23.05
CA VAL A 720 -6.05 42.87 -22.14
C VAL A 720 -5.78 41.49 -21.53
N LEU A 721 -5.28 40.53 -22.30
CA LEU A 721 -4.96 39.18 -21.82
C LEU A 721 -3.68 39.14 -20.97
N SER A 722 -2.86 40.19 -21.01
CA SER A 722 -1.66 40.34 -20.19
C SER A 722 -1.96 41.18 -18.95
N ASP A 723 -2.18 42.47 -19.12
CA ASP A 723 -2.22 43.48 -18.04
C ASP A 723 -3.61 43.66 -17.42
N MET A 724 -4.68 43.33 -18.16
CA MET A 724 -6.07 43.39 -17.67
C MET A 724 -6.73 42.02 -17.55
N TYR A 725 -5.90 40.99 -17.38
CA TYR A 725 -6.29 39.59 -17.45
C TYR A 725 -7.50 39.23 -16.57
N CYS A 726 -7.62 39.85 -15.40
CA CYS A 726 -8.75 39.63 -14.48
C CYS A 726 -10.10 40.14 -14.98
N LEU A 727 -10.14 41.17 -15.84
CA LEU A 727 -11.36 41.58 -16.52
C LEU A 727 -11.77 40.56 -17.57
N ALA A 728 -10.79 39.99 -18.29
CA ALA A 728 -11.05 39.00 -19.33
C ALA A 728 -11.48 37.65 -18.76
N ARG A 729 -10.78 37.12 -17.74
CA ARG A 729 -10.98 35.76 -17.23
C ARG A 729 -11.74 35.61 -15.91
N ASP A 730 -12.10 36.72 -15.27
CA ASP A 730 -12.76 36.75 -13.97
C ASP A 730 -11.90 36.17 -12.84
N CYS A 731 -11.01 36.97 -12.28
CA CYS A 731 -10.25 36.52 -11.10
C CYS A 731 -11.12 36.36 -9.85
N ALA A 732 -12.35 36.90 -9.84
CA ALA A 732 -13.30 36.75 -8.75
C ALA A 732 -14.24 35.53 -8.92
N ARG A 733 -14.03 34.67 -9.92
CA ARG A 733 -14.79 33.41 -10.07
C ARG A 733 -14.38 32.37 -9.03
N ASP A 734 -15.29 31.46 -8.72
CA ASP A 734 -15.13 30.49 -7.63
C ASP A 734 -13.86 29.65 -7.74
N GLU A 735 -13.49 29.24 -8.95
CA GLU A 735 -12.29 28.42 -9.21
C GLU A 735 -10.99 29.10 -8.75
N VAL A 736 -10.95 30.43 -8.81
CA VAL A 736 -9.79 31.25 -8.40
C VAL A 736 -9.92 31.62 -6.92
N VAL A 737 -11.05 32.20 -6.51
CA VAL A 737 -11.25 32.71 -5.14
C VAL A 737 -11.14 31.61 -4.09
N ARG A 738 -11.57 30.37 -4.38
CA ARG A 738 -11.50 29.24 -3.43
C ARG A 738 -10.11 29.01 -2.84
N LYS A 739 -9.06 29.34 -3.58
CA LYS A 739 -7.66 29.19 -3.15
C LYS A 739 -7.24 30.19 -2.07
N PHE A 740 -7.98 31.30 -1.94
CA PHE A 740 -7.68 32.40 -1.03
C PHE A 740 -8.58 32.44 0.19
N VAL A 741 -9.79 31.85 0.12
CA VAL A 741 -10.76 31.86 1.22
C VAL A 741 -10.22 31.20 2.48
N ALA A 742 -9.69 29.97 2.39
CA ALA A 742 -9.18 29.26 3.56
C ALA A 742 -7.98 30.02 4.19
N PRO A 743 -6.95 30.43 3.41
CA PRO A 743 -5.85 31.24 3.94
C PRO A 743 -6.27 32.61 4.51
N ALA A 744 -7.28 33.27 3.92
CA ALA A 744 -7.80 34.53 4.46
C ALA A 744 -8.45 34.33 5.83
N LEU A 745 -9.25 33.27 6.00
CA LEU A 745 -9.89 32.95 7.28
C LEU A 745 -8.87 32.51 8.33
N GLU A 746 -7.83 31.75 7.95
CA GLU A 746 -6.68 31.47 8.82
C GLU A 746 -5.99 32.75 9.29
N LEU A 747 -5.76 33.71 8.39
CA LEU A 747 -5.14 35.00 8.70
C LEU A 747 -5.95 35.78 9.74
N ILE A 748 -7.26 35.91 9.51
CA ILE A 748 -8.20 36.59 10.42
C ILE A 748 -8.19 35.90 11.80
N MET A 749 -8.22 34.56 11.83
CA MET A 749 -8.26 33.79 13.06
C MET A 749 -6.97 33.96 13.88
N LEU A 750 -5.81 33.85 13.24
CA LEU A 750 -4.51 33.99 13.90
C LEU A 750 -4.29 35.41 14.41
N ASP A 751 -4.67 36.44 13.64
CA ASP A 751 -4.61 37.84 14.08
C ASP A 751 -5.50 38.07 15.31
N LYS A 752 -6.75 37.59 15.29
CA LYS A 752 -7.64 37.67 16.46
C LYS A 752 -7.07 36.94 17.67
N ALA A 753 -6.42 35.79 17.47
CA ALA A 753 -5.79 35.04 18.56
C ALA A 753 -4.59 35.79 19.16
N LEU A 754 -3.74 36.42 18.34
CA LEU A 754 -2.64 37.28 18.80
C LEU A 754 -3.17 38.48 19.60
N ASN A 755 -4.30 39.05 19.18
CA ASN A 755 -4.97 40.16 19.83
C ASN A 755 -5.89 39.72 21.01
N LYS A 756 -5.83 38.46 21.45
CA LYS A 756 -6.64 37.89 22.55
C LYS A 756 -8.16 38.00 22.33
N LYS A 757 -8.61 38.19 21.09
CA LYS A 757 -10.01 38.20 20.66
C LYS A 757 -10.51 36.82 20.23
N PHE A 758 -9.61 35.84 20.14
CA PHE A 758 -9.89 34.43 19.87
C PHE A 758 -9.02 33.54 20.77
N ASN A 759 -9.51 32.37 21.15
CA ASN A 759 -8.76 31.47 22.04
C ASN A 759 -7.51 30.91 21.32
N ARG A 760 -6.33 31.06 21.93
CA ARG A 760 -5.05 30.62 21.35
C ARG A 760 -5.00 29.12 21.08
N GLU A 761 -5.44 28.28 22.03
CA GLU A 761 -5.42 26.82 21.87
C GLU A 761 -6.40 26.38 20.78
N GLU A 762 -7.57 27.03 20.70
CA GLU A 762 -8.54 26.78 19.65
C GLU A 762 -8.01 27.20 18.27
N ALA A 763 -7.31 28.33 18.17
CA ALA A 763 -6.67 28.75 16.91
C ALA A 763 -5.61 27.76 16.44
N LEU A 764 -4.74 27.27 17.34
CA LEU A 764 -3.73 26.25 17.01
C LEU A 764 -4.37 24.96 16.51
N LEU A 765 -5.45 24.50 17.18
CA LEU A 765 -6.19 23.31 16.78
C LEU A 765 -6.83 23.47 15.42
N ARG A 766 -7.60 24.56 15.20
CA ARG A 766 -8.31 24.80 13.93
C ARG A 766 -7.34 24.97 12.77
N PHE A 767 -6.28 25.73 12.98
CA PHE A 767 -5.23 25.90 11.98
C PHE A 767 -4.58 24.56 11.64
N GLY A 768 -4.24 23.76 12.64
CA GLY A 768 -3.65 22.44 12.42
C GLY A 768 -4.62 21.45 11.76
N GLU A 769 -5.92 21.51 12.06
CA GLU A 769 -6.96 20.73 11.37
C GLU A 769 -7.04 21.08 9.88
N MET A 770 -7.06 22.38 9.57
CA MET A 770 -7.06 22.89 8.19
C MET A 770 -5.78 22.48 7.45
N TYR A 771 -4.61 22.74 8.04
CA TYR A 771 -3.34 22.39 7.40
C TYR A 771 -3.13 20.89 7.26
N ALA A 772 -3.51 20.08 8.24
CA ALA A 772 -3.46 18.63 8.08
C ALA A 772 -4.42 18.16 6.98
N THR A 773 -5.59 18.79 6.83
CA THR A 773 -6.51 18.52 5.72
C THR A 773 -5.90 18.88 4.36
N ALA A 774 -5.21 20.03 4.26
CA ALA A 774 -4.46 20.42 3.07
C ALA A 774 -3.32 19.43 2.75
N VAL A 775 -2.62 18.94 3.79
CA VAL A 775 -1.62 17.89 3.67
C VAL A 775 -2.25 16.58 3.18
N ALA A 776 -3.42 16.22 3.72
CA ALA A 776 -4.16 15.05 3.30
C ALA A 776 -4.34 15.15 1.80
N GLY A 777 -5.00 16.20 1.30
CA GLY A 777 -5.27 16.48 -0.12
C GLY A 777 -4.03 16.50 -1.02
N ASP A 778 -3.61 17.69 -1.44
CA ASP A 778 -2.57 17.87 -2.47
C ASP A 778 -1.15 18.04 -1.88
N GLY A 779 -1.04 18.05 -0.55
CA GLY A 779 0.25 18.10 0.13
C GLY A 779 1.01 16.77 0.11
N HIS A 780 2.31 16.86 0.37
CA HIS A 780 3.23 15.73 0.49
C HIS A 780 3.98 15.78 1.82
N VAL A 781 4.09 14.63 2.48
CA VAL A 781 4.84 14.42 3.72
C VAL A 781 5.81 13.29 3.49
N GLY A 782 7.08 13.54 3.84
CA GLY A 782 8.08 12.50 4.02
C GLY A 782 8.76 12.69 5.37
N ARG A 783 9.57 11.72 5.78
CA ARG A 783 10.25 11.65 7.09
C ARG A 783 10.90 12.95 7.56
N ARG A 784 11.34 13.83 6.65
CA ARG A 784 11.98 15.12 6.96
C ARG A 784 11.52 16.27 6.08
N SER A 785 10.34 16.20 5.48
CA SER A 785 9.83 17.27 4.64
C SER A 785 8.32 17.34 4.60
N VAL A 786 7.78 18.55 4.69
CA VAL A 786 6.38 18.85 4.39
C VAL A 786 6.34 19.81 3.21
N VAL A 787 5.63 19.44 2.16
CA VAL A 787 5.54 20.19 0.91
C VAL A 787 4.07 20.46 0.59
N PHE A 788 3.74 21.72 0.32
CA PHE A 788 2.44 22.15 -0.18
C PHE A 788 2.59 22.70 -1.58
N ALA A 789 1.77 22.23 -2.52
CA ALA A 789 1.68 22.81 -3.85
C ALA A 789 0.56 23.86 -3.86
N VAL A 790 0.90 25.08 -4.26
CA VAL A 790 -0.04 26.18 -4.54
C VAL A 790 0.09 26.50 -6.04
N GLY A 791 -0.89 26.04 -6.82
CA GLY A 791 -0.82 26.08 -8.29
C GLY A 791 -1.95 26.83 -8.97
N GLY A 792 -1.71 27.22 -10.23
CA GLY A 792 -2.70 27.75 -11.15
C GLY A 792 -2.74 29.28 -11.24
N GLU A 793 -3.82 29.80 -11.84
CA GLU A 793 -4.07 31.23 -12.04
C GLU A 793 -3.95 32.02 -10.72
N ILE A 794 -3.10 33.05 -10.73
CA ILE A 794 -2.78 33.93 -9.57
C ILE A 794 -2.26 33.13 -8.36
N GLY A 795 -1.59 32.00 -8.61
CA GLY A 795 -1.06 31.13 -7.56
C GLY A 795 -0.02 31.79 -6.66
N GLY A 796 0.65 32.85 -7.12
CA GLY A 796 1.66 33.57 -6.34
C GLY A 796 1.03 34.37 -5.20
N GLY A 797 -0.11 35.04 -5.46
CA GLY A 797 -0.87 35.73 -4.43
C GLY A 797 -1.38 34.77 -3.34
N ALA A 798 -1.92 33.62 -3.74
CA ALA A 798 -2.40 32.61 -2.78
C ALA A 798 -1.26 32.01 -1.96
N ALA A 799 -0.09 31.78 -2.58
CA ALA A 799 1.09 31.27 -1.90
C ALA A 799 1.64 32.29 -0.89
N LEU A 800 1.66 33.58 -1.25
CA LEU A 800 2.07 34.66 -0.35
C LEU A 800 1.13 34.78 0.85
N LEU A 801 -0.19 34.69 0.63
CA LEU A 801 -1.17 34.71 1.70
C LEU A 801 -0.99 33.52 2.66
N ARG A 802 -0.80 32.28 2.15
CA ARG A 802 -0.47 31.11 3.00
C ARG A 802 0.88 31.24 3.72
N LEU A 803 1.84 31.99 3.18
CA LEU A 803 3.09 32.25 3.88
C LEU A 803 2.89 33.25 5.03
N ALA A 804 2.04 34.26 4.83
CA ALA A 804 1.65 35.20 5.88
C ALA A 804 0.97 34.49 7.06
N THR A 805 0.08 33.53 6.79
CA THR A 805 -0.58 32.74 7.86
C THR A 805 0.42 31.89 8.64
N LEU A 806 1.35 31.19 7.96
CA LEU A 806 2.42 30.44 8.63
C LEU A 806 3.35 31.32 9.47
N HIS A 807 3.61 32.54 9.03
CA HIS A 807 4.40 33.51 9.79
C HIS A 807 3.69 33.96 11.06
N LEU A 808 2.41 34.32 10.97
CA LEU A 808 1.58 34.66 12.14
C LEU A 808 1.43 33.48 13.11
N LEU A 809 1.30 32.25 12.59
CA LEU A 809 1.31 31.05 13.42
C LEU A 809 2.59 30.98 14.26
N ASN A 810 3.77 31.23 13.67
CA ASN A 810 5.04 31.22 14.39
C ASN A 810 5.10 32.23 15.54
N GLN A 811 4.35 33.33 15.48
CA GLN A 811 4.24 34.29 16.59
C GLN A 811 3.40 33.75 17.75
N LEU A 812 2.46 32.84 17.47
CA LEU A 812 1.67 32.13 18.48
C LEU A 812 2.37 30.90 19.06
N LEU A 813 3.45 30.41 18.44
CA LEU A 813 4.17 29.22 18.89
C LEU A 813 5.26 29.55 19.93
N SER A 814 5.54 28.58 20.81
CA SER A 814 6.72 28.65 21.69
C SER A 814 8.01 28.50 20.87
N ASP A 815 9.15 28.98 21.39
CA ASP A 815 10.44 28.93 20.67
C ASP A 815 10.86 27.50 20.28
N LYS A 816 10.43 26.49 21.05
CA LYS A 816 10.68 25.06 20.77
C LYS A 816 9.91 24.54 19.55
N LEU A 817 8.81 25.20 19.16
CA LEU A 817 7.90 24.77 18.09
C LEU A 817 7.96 25.67 16.85
N LYS A 818 8.64 26.82 16.93
CA LYS A 818 8.87 27.68 15.77
C LYS A 818 9.59 26.90 14.67
N PHE A 819 9.08 27.04 13.46
CA PHE A 819 9.58 26.37 12.26
C PHE A 819 9.78 27.37 11.13
N ASN A 820 10.51 26.95 10.10
CA ASN A 820 10.70 27.73 8.89
C ASN A 820 10.02 27.02 7.71
N ALA A 821 9.41 27.79 6.82
CA ALA A 821 8.84 27.32 5.57
C ALA A 821 9.28 28.25 4.45
N ARG A 822 9.50 27.72 3.24
CA ARG A 822 9.96 28.55 2.11
C ARG A 822 9.16 28.32 0.86
N ILE A 823 8.93 29.39 0.11
CA ILE A 823 8.33 29.30 -1.23
C ILE A 823 9.41 29.02 -2.28
N TYR A 824 9.19 27.97 -3.07
CA TYR A 824 9.95 27.63 -4.27
C TYR A 824 9.06 27.75 -5.50
N VAL A 825 9.57 28.36 -6.57
CA VAL A 825 8.85 28.47 -7.84
C VAL A 825 9.43 27.49 -8.83
N GLU A 826 8.59 26.61 -9.37
CA GLU A 826 8.95 25.71 -10.45
C GLU A 826 8.21 26.09 -11.73
N ARG A 827 8.95 26.16 -12.85
CA ARG A 827 8.41 26.49 -14.18
C ARG A 827 7.62 27.81 -14.23
N GLY A 828 7.90 28.75 -13.32
CA GLY A 828 7.28 30.09 -13.28
C GLY A 828 5.79 30.14 -12.93
N ARG A 829 5.17 29.01 -12.54
CA ARG A 829 3.72 28.89 -12.33
C ARG A 829 3.28 28.01 -11.15
N TYR A 830 4.16 27.13 -10.65
CA TYR A 830 3.88 26.28 -9.51
C TYR A 830 4.67 26.78 -8.31
N TYR A 831 3.96 27.13 -7.24
CA TYR A 831 4.55 27.62 -6.00
C TYR A 831 4.50 26.50 -4.97
N TYR A 832 5.64 26.12 -4.43
CA TYR A 832 5.73 25.09 -3.40
C TYR A 832 6.15 25.71 -2.07
N ILE A 833 5.35 25.53 -1.03
CA ILE A 833 5.75 25.88 0.34
C ILE A 833 6.38 24.63 0.95
N VAL A 834 7.67 24.71 1.28
CA VAL A 834 8.45 23.57 1.77
C VAL A 834 9.02 23.87 3.14
N SER A 835 8.78 22.97 4.08
CA SER A 835 9.55 22.87 5.33
C SER A 835 10.39 21.60 5.29
N SER A 836 11.65 21.69 5.72
CA SER A 836 12.61 20.57 5.64
C SER A 836 13.29 20.30 6.99
N SER A 837 13.86 19.10 7.12
CA SER A 837 14.69 18.68 8.27
C SER A 837 14.01 18.92 9.63
N GLU A 838 14.74 19.51 10.58
CA GLU A 838 14.26 19.74 11.94
C GLU A 838 13.05 20.69 11.99
N THR A 839 12.96 21.63 11.05
CA THR A 839 11.79 22.52 10.95
C THR A 839 10.53 21.79 10.51
N ALA A 840 10.68 20.79 9.64
CA ALA A 840 9.57 19.94 9.22
C ALA A 840 9.06 19.10 10.40
N ALA A 841 9.96 18.51 11.20
CA ALA A 841 9.60 17.75 12.38
C ALA A 841 8.81 18.59 13.40
N ARG A 842 9.25 19.82 13.69
CA ARG A 842 8.52 20.74 14.59
C ARG A 842 7.13 21.08 14.07
N PHE A 843 6.99 21.25 12.76
CA PHE A 843 5.69 21.51 12.15
C PHE A 843 4.79 20.26 12.18
N MET A 844 5.33 19.08 11.89
CA MET A 844 4.60 17.80 12.00
C MET A 844 4.09 17.55 13.42
N ARG A 845 4.84 17.92 14.46
CA ARG A 845 4.40 17.83 15.87
C ARG A 845 3.14 18.63 16.16
N LEU A 846 3.02 19.84 15.59
CA LEU A 846 1.79 20.65 15.69
C LEU A 846 0.62 19.99 14.95
N LEU A 847 0.89 19.45 13.76
CA LEU A 847 -0.12 18.78 12.94
C LEU A 847 -0.56 17.45 13.54
N ALA A 848 0.29 16.72 14.25
CA ALA A 848 -0.04 15.45 14.89
C ALA A 848 -1.25 15.61 15.84
N VAL A 849 -1.23 16.64 16.69
CA VAL A 849 -2.32 16.90 17.65
C VAL A 849 -3.62 17.32 16.96
N SER A 850 -3.48 17.98 15.81
CA SER A 850 -4.58 18.68 15.15
C SER A 850 -5.11 17.91 13.94
N ALA A 851 -4.43 16.87 13.48
CA ALA A 851 -4.81 16.14 12.30
C ALA A 851 -6.20 15.51 12.50
N PRO A 852 -7.08 15.60 11.48
CA PRO A 852 -8.41 15.05 11.60
C PRO A 852 -8.38 13.56 11.98
N SER A 853 -9.25 13.20 12.91
CA SER A 853 -9.42 11.84 13.43
C SER A 853 -10.89 11.49 13.56
N ALA A 854 -11.21 10.20 13.42
CA ALA A 854 -12.50 9.64 13.83
C ALA A 854 -12.23 8.41 14.70
N GLY A 855 -12.86 8.33 15.87
CA GLY A 855 -12.68 7.19 16.79
C GLY A 855 -11.25 7.05 17.34
N GLY A 856 -10.44 8.12 17.31
CA GLY A 856 -9.05 8.10 17.78
C GLY A 856 -8.02 7.64 16.74
N GLU A 857 -8.42 7.41 15.48
CA GLU A 857 -7.52 7.08 14.37
C GLU A 857 -7.45 8.22 13.34
N TYR A 858 -6.28 8.42 12.75
CA TYR A 858 -6.05 9.42 11.71
C TYR A 858 -6.73 9.05 10.40
N LEU A 859 -7.28 10.06 9.72
CA LEU A 859 -8.08 9.86 8.51
C LEU A 859 -7.27 9.76 7.21
N SER A 860 -5.94 9.81 7.29
CA SER A 860 -5.03 9.64 6.14
C SER A 860 -3.77 8.91 6.58
N GLU A 861 -3.34 7.92 5.79
CA GLU A 861 -2.07 7.20 5.98
C GLU A 861 -0.85 8.14 5.87
N LYS A 862 -0.99 9.28 5.18
CA LYS A 862 0.04 10.33 5.10
C LYS A 862 0.45 10.87 6.48
N PHE A 863 -0.38 10.68 7.51
CA PHE A 863 -0.15 11.17 8.86
C PHE A 863 0.61 10.19 9.76
N GLY A 864 0.96 8.99 9.28
CA GLY A 864 1.76 8.03 10.05
C GLY A 864 3.09 8.63 10.52
N GLU A 865 3.77 9.38 9.64
CA GLU A 865 5.01 10.08 9.95
C GLU A 865 4.86 11.16 11.04
N PHE A 866 3.66 11.69 11.27
CA PHE A 866 3.42 12.69 12.32
C PHE A 866 3.49 12.10 13.72
N VAL A 867 3.08 10.83 13.87
CA VAL A 867 3.09 10.10 15.15
C VAL A 867 4.51 9.88 15.64
N GLU A 868 5.42 9.53 14.72
CA GLU A 868 6.82 9.24 15.02
C GLU A 868 7.55 10.48 15.57
N GLU A 869 7.22 11.67 15.07
CA GLU A 869 7.85 12.92 15.50
C GLU A 869 7.23 13.51 16.78
N ALA A 870 6.07 13.01 17.22
CA ALA A 870 5.36 13.52 18.40
C ALA A 870 6.10 13.24 19.72
N ARG A 871 6.24 14.28 20.55
CA ARG A 871 6.89 14.23 21.86
C ARG A 871 5.92 14.59 22.98
N VAL A 872 5.18 13.60 23.46
CA VAL A 872 4.19 13.80 24.51
C VAL A 872 4.85 14.12 25.84
N GLU A 873 4.48 15.27 26.41
CA GLU A 873 4.83 15.64 27.78
C GLU A 873 3.67 15.30 28.72
N VAL A 874 3.96 14.64 29.84
CA VAL A 874 2.98 14.24 30.85
C VAL A 874 3.38 14.80 32.21
N LEU A 875 2.47 15.57 32.82
CA LEU A 875 2.64 16.16 34.15
C LEU A 875 1.42 15.80 35.00
N PHE A 876 1.58 15.59 36.30
CA PHE A 876 0.44 15.39 37.21
C PHE A 876 0.43 16.45 38.31
N ASN A 877 -0.75 16.83 38.77
CA ASN A 877 -0.94 17.78 39.86
C ASN A 877 -2.16 17.41 40.74
N ASN A 878 -2.16 17.92 41.97
CA ASN A 878 -3.29 17.87 42.90
C ASN A 878 -3.87 16.46 43.12
N ILE A 879 -3.17 15.63 43.88
CA ILE A 879 -3.71 14.36 44.40
C ILE A 879 -4.56 14.67 45.64
N ARG A 880 -5.80 14.18 45.66
CA ARG A 880 -6.74 14.37 46.78
C ARG A 880 -7.55 13.12 47.07
N LEU A 881 -7.95 12.95 48.32
CA LEU A 881 -8.95 11.98 48.73
C LEU A 881 -10.35 12.60 48.61
N THR A 882 -11.27 11.93 47.92
CA THR A 882 -12.67 12.37 47.80
C THR A 882 -13.49 11.91 48.99
N ASP A 883 -14.60 12.60 49.28
CA ASP A 883 -15.53 12.29 50.40
C ASP A 883 -16.12 10.87 50.35
N LYS A 884 -15.99 10.19 49.21
CA LYS A 884 -16.39 8.78 49.00
C LYS A 884 -15.23 7.79 49.12
N GLY A 885 -14.09 8.21 49.68
CA GLY A 885 -12.90 7.36 49.89
C GLY A 885 -12.13 6.99 48.61
N ARG A 886 -12.33 7.70 47.50
CA ARG A 886 -11.58 7.46 46.25
C ARG A 886 -10.46 8.48 46.08
N VAL A 887 -9.29 8.04 45.64
CA VAL A 887 -8.17 8.95 45.29
C VAL A 887 -8.42 9.51 43.89
N ALA A 888 -8.31 10.83 43.76
CA ALA A 888 -8.41 11.54 42.50
C ALA A 888 -7.16 12.40 42.28
N ALA A 889 -6.64 12.42 41.05
CA ALA A 889 -5.51 13.25 40.65
C ALA A 889 -5.79 13.95 39.32
N GLY A 890 -5.21 15.14 39.14
CA GLY A 890 -5.15 15.79 37.83
C GLY A 890 -3.95 15.29 37.04
N LEU A 891 -4.15 14.92 35.78
CA LEU A 891 -3.08 14.59 34.84
C LEU A 891 -3.18 15.52 33.63
N ILE A 892 -2.09 16.17 33.26
CA ILE A 892 -1.99 17.03 32.09
C ILE A 892 -1.15 16.30 31.06
N ILE A 893 -1.72 16.11 29.88
CA ILE A 893 -1.00 15.61 28.70
C ILE A 893 -0.91 16.75 27.71
N SER A 894 0.27 17.00 27.16
CA SER A 894 0.50 18.06 26.19
C SER A 894 1.40 17.61 25.05
N GLU A 895 1.10 18.11 23.85
CA GLU A 895 2.00 18.06 22.70
C GLU A 895 1.71 19.25 21.78
N GLY A 896 2.71 19.71 21.03
CA GLY A 896 2.51 20.72 19.98
C GLY A 896 1.98 22.08 20.47
N GLY A 897 2.16 22.39 21.77
CA GLY A 897 1.68 23.63 22.38
C GLY A 897 0.21 23.60 22.83
N VAL A 898 -0.44 22.44 22.73
CA VAL A 898 -1.81 22.18 23.20
C VAL A 898 -1.75 21.27 24.43
N SER A 899 -2.60 21.53 25.43
CA SER A 899 -2.64 20.74 26.66
C SER A 899 -4.07 20.39 27.06
N VAL A 900 -4.28 19.19 27.59
CA VAL A 900 -5.57 18.77 28.15
C VAL A 900 -5.36 18.21 29.54
N LYS A 901 -6.24 18.63 30.47
CA LYS A 901 -6.27 18.12 31.84
C LYS A 901 -7.33 17.02 31.99
N TYR A 902 -6.86 15.83 32.34
CA TYR A 902 -7.64 14.63 32.65
C TYR A 902 -7.78 14.44 34.16
N ASN A 903 -8.86 13.75 34.54
CA ASN A 903 -9.04 13.28 35.92
C ASN A 903 -8.67 11.81 35.99
N VAL A 904 -7.72 11.48 36.85
CA VAL A 904 -7.34 10.10 37.16
C VAL A 904 -8.04 9.69 38.45
N TYR A 905 -8.70 8.54 38.43
CA TYR A 905 -9.35 7.94 39.59
C TYR A 905 -8.70 6.59 39.90
N LEU A 906 -8.29 6.40 41.15
CA LEU A 906 -7.92 5.09 41.67
C LEU A 906 -9.17 4.48 42.31
N SER A 907 -9.73 3.48 41.64
CA SER A 907 -10.89 2.71 42.11
C SER A 907 -10.44 1.40 42.75
N GLU A 908 -11.38 0.62 43.30
CA GLU A 908 -11.07 -0.60 44.06
C GLU A 908 -10.22 -1.63 43.29
N ASN A 909 -10.33 -1.68 41.95
CA ASN A 909 -9.64 -2.65 41.09
C ASN A 909 -8.97 -2.04 39.85
N ALA A 910 -9.11 -0.74 39.58
CA ALA A 910 -8.62 -0.12 38.35
C ALA A 910 -8.22 1.35 38.52
N ILE A 911 -7.19 1.74 37.77
CA ILE A 911 -6.87 3.12 37.38
C ILE A 911 -7.73 3.47 36.18
N GLU A 912 -8.53 4.52 36.30
CA GLU A 912 -9.34 5.10 35.22
C GLU A 912 -8.93 6.55 34.97
N LEU A 913 -8.65 6.87 33.71
CA LEU A 913 -8.41 8.23 33.26
C LEU A 913 -9.63 8.71 32.48
N GLN A 914 -10.19 9.86 32.86
CA GLN A 914 -11.43 10.39 32.30
C GLN A 914 -11.33 11.87 31.90
N PHE A 915 -11.88 12.20 30.74
CA PHE A 915 -12.15 13.57 30.30
C PHE A 915 -13.61 13.70 29.86
N ARG A 916 -14.27 14.81 30.21
CA ARG A 916 -15.69 15.07 29.92
C ARG A 916 -15.89 16.48 29.42
N SER A 917 -16.67 16.66 28.37
CA SER A 917 -17.03 17.98 27.82
C SER A 917 -18.35 17.90 27.05
N THR A 918 -19.09 19.02 26.98
CA THR A 918 -20.25 19.18 26.10
C THR A 918 -19.83 19.48 24.66
N ASP A 919 -18.59 19.92 24.46
CA ASP A 919 -17.95 20.12 23.17
C ASP A 919 -17.22 18.84 22.70
N ARG A 920 -17.74 18.23 21.63
CA ARG A 920 -17.16 17.01 21.00
C ARG A 920 -15.73 17.26 20.53
N GLY A 921 -15.40 18.45 20.01
CA GLY A 921 -14.05 18.77 19.53
C GLY A 921 -13.01 18.71 20.65
N ARG A 922 -13.36 19.18 21.85
CA ARG A 922 -12.48 19.05 23.03
C ARG A 922 -12.30 17.60 23.48
N VAL A 923 -13.31 16.74 23.32
CA VAL A 923 -13.22 15.32 23.67
C VAL A 923 -12.36 14.55 22.67
N GLU A 924 -12.46 14.87 21.38
CA GLU A 924 -11.59 14.32 20.33
C GLU A 924 -10.14 14.74 20.53
N LEU A 925 -9.86 16.01 20.84
CA LEU A 925 -8.53 16.47 21.22
C LEU A 925 -7.97 15.66 22.41
N ALA A 926 -8.82 15.39 23.41
CA ALA A 926 -8.44 14.57 24.55
C ALA A 926 -8.14 13.11 24.15
N ALA A 927 -8.93 12.53 23.25
CA ALA A 927 -8.64 11.20 22.71
C ALA A 927 -7.34 11.17 21.88
N ARG A 928 -7.06 12.21 21.06
CA ARG A 928 -5.85 12.31 20.24
C ARG A 928 -4.59 12.43 21.09
N LEU A 929 -4.59 13.25 22.14
CA LEU A 929 -3.45 13.35 23.05
C LEU A 929 -3.19 12.02 23.79
N LEU A 930 -4.23 11.25 24.11
CA LEU A 930 -4.07 9.88 24.62
C LEU A 930 -3.50 8.95 23.54
N LYS A 931 -3.93 9.05 22.29
CA LYS A 931 -3.39 8.27 21.18
C LYS A 931 -1.91 8.55 20.93
N LEU A 932 -1.49 9.80 20.97
CA LEU A 932 -0.07 10.18 20.88
C LEU A 932 0.75 9.65 22.07
N ALA A 933 0.10 9.42 23.21
CA ALA A 933 0.68 8.73 24.36
C ALA A 933 0.57 7.19 24.26
N ASP A 934 0.26 6.65 23.08
CA ASP A 934 0.03 5.23 22.78
C ASP A 934 -1.11 4.57 23.58
N VAL A 935 -2.12 5.36 23.95
CA VAL A 935 -3.34 4.89 24.63
C VAL A 935 -4.54 4.98 23.71
N GLY A 936 -5.09 3.82 23.32
CA GLY A 936 -6.38 3.75 22.66
C GLY A 936 -7.52 4.12 23.61
N ALA A 937 -8.34 5.10 23.26
CA ALA A 937 -9.44 5.58 24.09
C ALA A 937 -10.72 5.77 23.27
N GLU A 938 -11.82 5.19 23.74
CA GLU A 938 -13.12 5.28 23.08
C GLU A 938 -13.86 6.57 23.48
N ILE A 939 -14.39 7.28 22.49
CA ILE A 939 -15.27 8.42 22.70
C ILE A 939 -16.70 7.90 22.82
N LYS A 940 -17.39 8.29 23.89
CA LYS A 940 -18.77 7.87 24.17
C LYS A 940 -19.67 9.07 24.37
N ARG A 941 -20.88 8.98 23.80
CA ARG A 941 -21.98 9.92 24.07
C ARG A 941 -22.75 9.45 25.30
N ARG A 942 -23.15 10.38 26.16
CA ARG A 942 -24.05 10.08 27.27
C ARG A 942 -25.45 9.76 26.77
N SER A 943 -26.10 8.79 27.42
CA SER A 943 -27.49 8.38 27.15
C SER A 943 -28.53 9.33 27.77
N ASP A 944 -28.13 10.20 28.71
CA ASP A 944 -28.98 11.04 29.54
C ASP A 944 -28.76 12.56 29.36
N GLY A 945 -27.95 13.01 28.37
CA GLY A 945 -27.76 14.43 28.05
C GLY A 945 -26.77 14.75 26.92
N ASP A 946 -26.58 16.04 26.62
CA ASP A 946 -25.68 16.56 25.57
C ASP A 946 -24.21 16.63 26.02
N GLY A 947 -23.60 15.49 26.32
CA GLY A 947 -22.20 15.40 26.76
C GLY A 947 -21.44 14.21 26.18
N TRP A 948 -20.16 14.44 25.90
CA TRP A 948 -19.21 13.45 25.40
C TRP A 948 -18.13 13.18 26.45
N TYR A 949 -17.60 11.96 26.47
CA TYR A 949 -16.50 11.62 27.36
C TYR A 949 -15.53 10.61 26.75
N VAL A 950 -14.29 10.67 27.22
CA VAL A 950 -13.23 9.72 26.92
C VAL A 950 -12.81 9.04 28.21
N VAL A 951 -12.69 7.72 28.16
CA VAL A 951 -12.24 6.88 29.26
C VAL A 951 -11.13 5.96 28.77
N ALA A 952 -10.01 5.94 29.50
CA ALA A 952 -8.95 4.96 29.36
C ALA A 952 -8.83 4.13 30.64
N THR A 953 -8.80 2.80 30.50
CA THR A 953 -8.71 1.84 31.60
C THR A 953 -7.26 1.45 31.87
N THR A 954 -7.00 0.80 33.00
CA THR A 954 -5.63 0.45 33.44
C THR A 954 -4.83 -0.32 32.40
N ASP A 955 -5.46 -1.26 31.67
CA ASP A 955 -4.76 -2.06 30.67
C ASP A 955 -4.48 -1.29 29.36
N ALA A 956 -5.24 -0.22 29.09
CA ALA A 956 -4.96 0.73 28.01
C ALA A 956 -3.85 1.72 28.45
N LEU A 957 -3.90 2.21 29.68
CA LEU A 957 -2.89 3.12 30.25
C LEU A 957 -1.52 2.44 30.40
N ALA A 958 -1.49 1.15 30.77
CA ALA A 958 -0.26 0.36 30.86
C ALA A 958 0.36 0.00 29.49
N ALA A 959 -0.38 0.21 28.39
CA ALA A 959 0.16 0.10 27.03
C ALA A 959 0.74 1.42 26.51
N GLY A 960 0.51 2.53 27.22
CA GLY A 960 0.97 3.85 26.81
C GLY A 960 2.48 4.07 26.98
N ARG A 961 2.94 5.20 26.45
CA ARG A 961 4.34 5.65 26.51
C ARG A 961 4.89 5.71 27.93
N GLU A 962 6.20 5.56 28.05
CA GLU A 962 6.90 5.47 29.33
C GLU A 962 6.66 6.69 30.23
N GLU A 963 6.57 7.89 29.64
CA GLU A 963 6.29 9.14 30.33
C GLU A 963 4.93 9.11 31.03
N LEU A 964 3.89 8.62 30.34
CA LEU A 964 2.55 8.45 30.90
C LEU A 964 2.55 7.41 32.02
N ARG A 965 3.20 6.26 31.79
CA ARG A 965 3.26 5.17 32.78
C ARG A 965 4.00 5.60 34.05
N LYS A 966 5.11 6.33 33.91
CA LYS A 966 5.88 6.89 35.04
C LYS A 966 5.05 7.88 35.85
N ALA A 967 4.35 8.80 35.19
CA ALA A 967 3.49 9.77 35.86
C ALA A 967 2.35 9.08 36.64
N LEU A 968 1.71 8.07 36.05
CA LEU A 968 0.66 7.29 36.73
C LEU A 968 1.22 6.45 37.89
N ALA A 969 2.41 5.85 37.73
CA ALA A 969 3.07 5.10 38.79
C ALA A 969 3.40 6.01 39.98
N GLU A 970 3.86 7.24 39.72
CA GLU A 970 4.14 8.21 40.79
C GLU A 970 2.87 8.65 41.53
N ILE A 971 1.73 8.80 40.85
CA ILE A 971 0.42 9.03 41.50
C ILE A 971 0.06 7.88 42.43
N VAL A 972 0.27 6.63 42.00
CA VAL A 972 0.01 5.44 42.83
C VAL A 972 0.94 5.39 44.04
N ARG A 973 2.25 5.62 43.86
CA ARG A 973 3.21 5.64 44.99
C ARG A 973 2.84 6.69 46.02
N LYS A 974 2.53 7.93 45.60
CA LYS A 974 2.07 8.99 46.50
C LYS A 974 0.77 8.63 47.21
N ALA A 975 -0.15 7.90 46.56
CA ALA A 975 -1.37 7.44 47.22
C ALA A 975 -1.11 6.38 48.30
N VAL A 976 -0.09 5.53 48.13
CA VAL A 976 0.36 4.54 49.14
C VAL A 976 1.05 5.23 50.30
N GLU A 977 1.98 6.16 50.03
CA GLU A 977 2.70 6.92 51.06
C GLU A 977 1.75 7.65 52.01
N ASN A 978 0.61 8.15 51.49
CA ASN A 978 -0.42 8.82 52.28
C ASN A 978 -1.44 7.86 52.94
N GLY A 979 -1.28 6.55 52.79
CA GLY A 979 -2.17 5.53 53.36
C GLY A 979 -3.56 5.47 52.72
N TRP A 980 -3.73 6.00 51.50
CA TRP A 980 -5.02 6.06 50.81
C TRP A 980 -5.32 4.81 49.96
N VAL A 981 -4.30 4.00 49.68
CA VAL A 981 -4.40 2.77 48.88
C VAL A 981 -3.62 1.65 49.60
N ASP A 982 -4.21 0.45 49.62
CA ASP A 982 -3.57 -0.75 50.17
C ASP A 982 -2.31 -1.14 49.37
N GLU A 983 -1.23 -1.44 50.08
CA GLU A 983 0.10 -1.68 49.52
C GLU A 983 0.12 -2.88 48.54
N LYS A 984 -0.61 -3.97 48.85
CA LYS A 984 -0.71 -5.15 47.97
C LYS A 984 -1.52 -4.85 46.70
N LYS A 985 -2.50 -3.94 46.76
CA LYS A 985 -3.25 -3.49 45.58
C LYS A 985 -2.38 -2.59 44.70
N ALA A 986 -1.65 -1.66 45.30
CA ALA A 986 -0.75 -0.76 44.59
C ALA A 986 0.39 -1.52 43.89
N GLU A 987 0.94 -2.56 44.53
CA GLU A 987 1.97 -3.43 43.95
C GLU A 987 1.53 -4.01 42.59
N ARG A 988 0.28 -4.50 42.48
CA ARG A 988 -0.26 -5.02 41.21
C ARG A 988 -0.42 -3.97 40.12
N TRP A 989 -0.72 -2.72 40.48
CA TRP A 989 -0.83 -1.62 39.50
C TRP A 989 0.55 -1.13 39.08
N LEU A 990 1.48 -0.99 40.03
CA LEU A 990 2.87 -0.62 39.77
C LEU A 990 3.57 -1.67 38.91
N GLU A 991 3.36 -2.96 39.17
CA GLU A 991 3.90 -4.04 38.34
C GLU A 991 3.43 -3.92 36.87
N LYS A 992 2.16 -3.57 36.64
CA LYS A 992 1.63 -3.33 35.29
C LYS A 992 2.16 -2.05 34.63
N LEU A 993 2.31 -0.97 35.39
CA LEU A 993 2.76 0.33 34.87
C LEU A 993 4.28 0.38 34.64
N GLU A 994 5.07 -0.15 35.57
CA GLU A 994 6.54 -0.20 35.52
C GLU A 994 7.04 -1.28 34.57
N GLY A 995 6.44 -2.49 34.62
CA GLY A 995 6.81 -3.60 33.74
C GLY A 995 6.45 -3.37 32.27
N GLY A 996 5.45 -2.51 32.01
CA GLY A 996 4.87 -2.35 30.67
C GLY A 996 4.23 -3.63 30.15
N VAL A 997 3.41 -3.52 29.10
CA VAL A 997 2.99 -4.72 28.37
C VAL A 997 4.12 -5.09 27.41
N VAL A 998 4.94 -6.09 27.77
CA VAL A 998 5.90 -6.70 26.83
C VAL A 998 5.08 -7.22 25.64
N ALA A 999 5.12 -6.45 24.56
CA ALA A 999 4.38 -6.65 23.32
C ALA A 999 5.39 -6.93 22.21
N TRP A 1000 5.09 -7.94 21.41
CA TRP A 1000 5.87 -8.26 20.22
C TRP A 1000 5.30 -7.44 19.07
N GLU A 1001 6.04 -6.45 18.56
CA GLU A 1001 5.58 -5.56 17.48
C GLU A 1001 4.18 -4.95 17.75
N GLY A 1002 3.93 -4.50 18.99
CA GLY A 1002 2.64 -3.96 19.42
C GLY A 1002 1.56 -5.00 19.78
N LYS A 1003 1.82 -6.30 19.61
CA LYS A 1003 0.86 -7.40 19.77
C LYS A 1003 0.95 -8.09 21.13
N LYS A 1004 -0.21 -8.30 21.77
CA LYS A 1004 -0.34 -8.88 23.13
C LYS A 1004 -0.52 -10.40 23.11
N PHE A 1005 0.56 -11.16 23.35
CA PHE A 1005 0.48 -12.60 23.62
C PHE A 1005 0.07 -12.89 25.07
N GLU A 1006 -0.81 -13.86 25.31
CA GLU A 1006 -1.11 -14.45 26.60
C GLU A 1006 -0.22 -15.68 26.81
N MET A 1007 0.38 -15.79 28.00
CA MET A 1007 1.24 -16.91 28.37
C MET A 1007 0.85 -17.43 29.76
N ARG A 1008 0.53 -18.73 29.85
CA ARG A 1008 0.14 -19.39 31.12
C ARG A 1008 0.36 -20.90 31.06
N LEU A 1009 0.30 -21.55 32.22
CA LEU A 1009 0.19 -23.01 32.31
C LEU A 1009 -1.28 -23.41 32.37
N ALA A 1010 -1.69 -24.35 31.51
CA ALA A 1010 -3.01 -24.97 31.55
C ALA A 1010 -2.84 -26.49 31.61
N ARG A 1011 -3.30 -27.12 32.70
CA ARG A 1011 -3.14 -28.57 32.94
C ARG A 1011 -1.68 -29.06 32.77
N GLY A 1012 -0.71 -28.27 33.21
CA GLY A 1012 0.73 -28.59 33.12
C GLY A 1012 1.39 -28.34 31.75
N ALA A 1013 0.63 -27.90 30.73
CA ALA A 1013 1.15 -27.52 29.42
C ALA A 1013 1.32 -26.00 29.29
N LEU A 1014 2.38 -25.57 28.61
CA LEU A 1014 2.60 -24.16 28.29
C LEU A 1014 1.62 -23.74 27.18
N VAL A 1015 0.85 -22.68 27.44
CA VAL A 1015 -0.07 -22.08 26.49
C VAL A 1015 0.42 -20.69 26.15
N VAL A 1016 0.77 -20.48 24.89
CA VAL A 1016 1.09 -19.16 24.31
C VAL A 1016 0.02 -18.85 23.26
N ARG A 1017 -0.72 -17.76 23.42
CA ARG A 1017 -1.79 -17.40 22.47
C ARG A 1017 -1.94 -15.90 22.25
N PHE A 1018 -2.14 -15.46 21.02
CA PHE A 1018 -2.60 -14.12 20.69
C PHE A 1018 -4.13 -14.12 20.55
N ARG A 1019 -4.80 -13.08 21.04
CA ARG A 1019 -6.26 -12.93 21.00
C ARG A 1019 -6.62 -11.59 20.36
N SER A 1020 -7.52 -11.61 19.39
CA SER A 1020 -8.03 -10.39 18.76
C SER A 1020 -9.52 -10.52 18.44
N THR A 1021 -10.21 -9.37 18.44
CA THR A 1021 -11.54 -9.21 17.83
C THR A 1021 -11.44 -8.87 16.34
N SER A 1022 -10.24 -8.49 15.87
CA SER A 1022 -9.94 -8.28 14.45
C SER A 1022 -9.37 -9.55 13.84
N ARG A 1023 -9.90 -9.95 12.68
CA ARG A 1023 -9.39 -11.09 11.92
C ARG A 1023 -8.06 -10.75 11.24
N GLU A 1024 -7.92 -9.53 10.75
CA GLU A 1024 -6.70 -9.00 10.14
C GLU A 1024 -5.50 -9.11 11.08
N SER A 1025 -5.66 -8.77 12.36
CA SER A 1025 -4.56 -8.94 13.33
C SER A 1025 -4.20 -10.40 13.61
N LEU A 1026 -5.12 -11.36 13.41
CA LEU A 1026 -4.81 -12.79 13.56
C LEU A 1026 -4.07 -13.31 12.33
N ASP A 1027 -4.48 -12.87 11.15
CA ASP A 1027 -3.85 -13.22 9.87
C ASP A 1027 -2.43 -12.64 9.80
N GLU A 1028 -2.21 -11.44 10.34
CA GLU A 1028 -0.88 -10.83 10.50
C GLU A 1028 0.04 -11.69 11.39
N VAL A 1029 -0.44 -12.13 12.57
CA VAL A 1029 0.36 -13.01 13.46
C VAL A 1029 0.59 -14.39 12.83
N ALA A 1030 -0.39 -14.93 12.12
CA ALA A 1030 -0.22 -16.18 11.39
C ALA A 1030 0.80 -16.03 10.25
N GLY A 1031 0.80 -14.89 9.55
CA GLY A 1031 1.77 -14.52 8.54
C GLY A 1031 3.18 -14.38 9.11
N GLU A 1032 3.34 -13.72 10.27
CA GLU A 1032 4.62 -13.63 10.99
C GLU A 1032 5.16 -15.01 11.37
N PHE A 1033 4.30 -15.88 11.91
CA PHE A 1033 4.70 -17.24 12.25
C PHE A 1033 5.12 -18.04 11.02
N LYS A 1034 4.42 -17.89 9.87
CA LYS A 1034 4.82 -18.50 8.59
C LYS A 1034 6.17 -17.93 8.10
N ALA A 1035 6.37 -16.62 8.18
CA ALA A 1035 7.62 -15.97 7.81
C ALA A 1035 8.80 -16.40 8.69
N MET A 1036 8.54 -16.71 9.96
CA MET A 1036 9.52 -17.30 10.89
C MET A 1036 9.77 -18.79 10.66
N GLY A 1037 9.13 -19.44 9.68
CA GLY A 1037 9.33 -20.86 9.35
C GLY A 1037 8.46 -21.83 10.16
N LEU A 1038 7.34 -21.36 10.72
CA LEU A 1038 6.33 -22.18 11.38
C LEU A 1038 5.18 -22.52 10.43
N GLU A 1039 4.54 -23.66 10.70
CA GLU A 1039 3.47 -24.20 9.85
C GLU A 1039 2.16 -24.26 10.64
N GLU A 1040 1.09 -23.79 10.01
CA GLU A 1040 -0.25 -23.78 10.57
C GLU A 1040 -0.82 -25.21 10.65
N GLY A 1041 -1.39 -25.59 11.79
CA GLY A 1041 -1.88 -26.94 12.07
C GLY A 1041 -0.84 -27.86 12.75
N VAL A 1042 0.45 -27.54 12.62
CA VAL A 1042 1.56 -28.32 13.22
C VAL A 1042 2.24 -27.53 14.35
N HIS A 1043 2.68 -26.32 14.06
CA HIS A 1043 3.45 -25.47 14.96
C HIS A 1043 2.58 -24.44 15.69
N PHE A 1044 1.53 -23.97 15.03
CA PHE A 1044 0.55 -23.06 15.61
C PHE A 1044 -0.85 -23.34 15.03
N ALA A 1045 -1.89 -22.88 15.71
CA ALA A 1045 -3.28 -23.07 15.27
C ALA A 1045 -4.07 -21.76 15.34
N VAL A 1046 -4.78 -21.44 14.26
CA VAL A 1046 -5.69 -20.29 14.18
C VAL A 1046 -7.12 -20.79 14.42
N ARG A 1047 -7.88 -20.10 15.27
CA ARG A 1047 -9.30 -20.38 15.49
C ARG A 1047 -10.12 -19.09 15.53
N TRP A 1048 -11.30 -19.16 14.91
CA TRP A 1048 -12.25 -18.06 14.85
C TRP A 1048 -13.64 -18.51 15.28
N GLY A 1049 -14.29 -17.80 16.20
CA GLY A 1049 -15.66 -18.09 16.61
C GLY A 1049 -16.23 -17.12 17.66
N GLY A 1050 -17.50 -16.75 17.53
CA GLY A 1050 -18.20 -15.89 18.50
C GLY A 1050 -17.71 -14.43 18.55
N GLY A 1051 -17.26 -13.88 17.42
CA GLY A 1051 -16.77 -12.49 17.32
C GLY A 1051 -15.37 -12.25 17.92
N ARG A 1052 -14.65 -13.32 18.27
CA ARG A 1052 -13.25 -13.29 18.70
C ARG A 1052 -12.49 -14.45 18.05
N GLY A 1053 -11.21 -14.24 17.78
CA GLY A 1053 -10.33 -15.31 17.36
C GLY A 1053 -9.02 -15.31 18.11
N TYR A 1054 -8.27 -16.40 17.95
CA TYR A 1054 -6.99 -16.57 18.59
C TYR A 1054 -6.02 -17.39 17.75
N VAL A 1055 -4.75 -16.99 17.78
CA VAL A 1055 -3.63 -17.76 17.26
C VAL A 1055 -2.92 -18.40 18.46
N SER A 1056 -2.84 -19.73 18.50
CA SER A 1056 -2.15 -20.46 19.58
C SER A 1056 -0.85 -21.03 19.07
N LEU A 1057 0.27 -20.65 19.67
CA LEU A 1057 1.56 -21.30 19.45
C LEU A 1057 1.58 -22.61 20.25
N LEU A 1058 1.75 -23.72 19.54
CA LEU A 1058 1.77 -25.05 20.15
C LEU A 1058 3.16 -25.34 20.74
N ALA A 1059 3.26 -26.33 21.62
CA ALA A 1059 4.54 -26.74 22.20
C ALA A 1059 5.57 -27.09 21.12
N GLU A 1060 5.12 -27.69 20.02
CA GLU A 1060 5.97 -28.01 18.87
C GLU A 1060 6.46 -26.76 18.13
N GLY A 1061 5.64 -25.70 18.05
CA GLY A 1061 6.06 -24.41 17.52
C GLY A 1061 7.18 -23.76 18.34
N VAL A 1062 7.14 -23.87 19.67
CA VAL A 1062 8.23 -23.38 20.54
C VAL A 1062 9.53 -24.14 20.29
N ARG A 1063 9.45 -25.46 20.13
CA ARG A 1063 10.63 -26.30 19.82
C ARG A 1063 11.19 -26.01 18.43
N ARG A 1064 10.32 -25.80 17.44
CA ARG A 1064 10.71 -25.42 16.09
C ARG A 1064 11.36 -24.04 16.05
N LEU A 1065 10.83 -23.05 16.76
CA LEU A 1065 11.48 -21.74 16.94
C LEU A 1065 12.87 -21.88 17.56
N ALA A 1066 13.01 -22.71 18.59
CA ALA A 1066 14.29 -22.97 19.25
C ALA A 1066 15.31 -23.61 18.30
N TRP A 1067 14.87 -24.53 17.44
CA TRP A 1067 15.70 -25.10 16.37
C TRP A 1067 16.09 -24.05 15.32
N LEU A 1068 15.12 -23.27 14.81
CA LEU A 1068 15.33 -22.24 13.80
C LEU A 1068 16.26 -21.12 14.29
N SER A 1069 16.25 -20.81 15.59
CA SER A 1069 17.18 -19.84 16.20
C SER A 1069 18.67 -20.25 16.10
N ARG A 1070 18.95 -21.53 15.84
CA ARG A 1070 20.30 -22.07 15.64
C ARG A 1070 20.61 -22.43 14.19
N HIS A 1071 19.63 -23.02 13.49
CA HIS A 1071 19.84 -23.68 12.20
C HIS A 1071 19.03 -23.08 11.04
N GLY A 1072 18.18 -22.07 11.29
CA GLY A 1072 17.42 -21.38 10.24
C GLY A 1072 18.29 -20.47 9.35
N GLU A 1073 17.73 -20.06 8.21
CA GLU A 1073 18.33 -19.04 7.33
C GLU A 1073 18.39 -17.67 8.04
N GLU A 1074 19.30 -16.78 7.63
CA GLU A 1074 19.72 -15.59 8.40
C GLU A 1074 18.56 -14.77 9.01
N GLU A 1075 17.57 -14.38 8.20
CA GLU A 1075 16.41 -13.59 8.67
C GLU A 1075 15.46 -14.39 9.56
N GLN A 1076 15.20 -15.66 9.22
CA GLN A 1076 14.37 -16.56 10.03
C GLN A 1076 15.02 -16.84 11.39
N ARG A 1077 16.34 -17.06 11.39
CA ARG A 1077 17.13 -17.32 12.59
C ARG A 1077 17.13 -16.13 13.54
N ARG A 1078 17.34 -14.92 13.00
CA ARG A 1078 17.29 -13.67 13.78
C ARG A 1078 15.92 -13.47 14.40
N ARG A 1079 14.86 -13.52 13.59
CA ARG A 1079 13.48 -13.32 14.09
C ARG A 1079 13.04 -14.39 15.08
N ALA A 1080 13.37 -15.66 14.84
CA ALA A 1080 13.07 -16.75 15.78
C ALA A 1080 13.81 -16.57 17.11
N ALA A 1081 15.07 -16.12 17.09
CA ALA A 1081 15.84 -15.83 18.30
C ALA A 1081 15.27 -14.62 19.08
N GLU A 1082 14.88 -13.55 18.39
CA GLU A 1082 14.24 -12.37 18.98
C GLU A 1082 12.88 -12.71 19.61
N PHE A 1083 12.06 -13.50 18.91
CA PHE A 1083 10.76 -13.92 19.43
C PHE A 1083 10.88 -14.85 20.65
N LEU A 1084 11.89 -15.74 20.69
CA LEU A 1084 12.17 -16.55 21.88
C LEU A 1084 12.63 -15.71 23.06
N LYS A 1085 13.46 -14.69 22.83
CA LYS A 1085 13.87 -13.75 23.87
C LYS A 1085 12.68 -13.01 24.46
N PHE A 1086 11.75 -12.57 23.60
CA PHE A 1086 10.47 -12.01 24.01
C PHE A 1086 9.65 -12.99 24.88
N LEU A 1087 9.55 -14.26 24.48
CA LEU A 1087 8.84 -15.28 25.26
C LEU A 1087 9.51 -15.56 26.62
N GLU A 1088 10.85 -15.55 26.69
CA GLU A 1088 11.61 -15.72 27.94
C GLU A 1088 11.38 -14.54 28.90
N GLU A 1089 11.47 -13.31 28.42
CA GLU A 1089 11.19 -12.09 29.21
C GLU A 1089 9.76 -12.12 29.74
N LYS A 1090 8.81 -12.55 28.91
CA LYS A 1090 7.41 -12.70 29.30
C LYS A 1090 7.17 -13.82 30.28
N ALA A 1091 7.85 -14.96 30.14
CA ALA A 1091 7.75 -16.08 31.05
C ALA A 1091 8.33 -15.74 32.43
N ARG A 1092 9.44 -14.98 32.49
CA ARG A 1092 9.99 -14.42 33.73
C ARG A 1092 8.95 -13.56 34.45
N ALA A 1093 8.27 -12.68 33.73
CA ALA A 1093 7.19 -11.85 34.27
C ALA A 1093 5.94 -12.63 34.70
N LYS A 1094 5.78 -13.91 34.29
CA LYS A 1094 4.65 -14.77 34.68
C LYS A 1094 4.96 -15.73 35.84
N GLY A 1095 6.22 -15.86 36.22
CA GLY A 1095 6.66 -16.67 37.36
C GLY A 1095 7.52 -17.87 36.96
N GLY A 1096 8.31 -18.36 37.94
CA GLY A 1096 9.36 -19.35 37.71
C GLY A 1096 8.90 -20.68 37.11
N GLU A 1097 7.67 -21.13 37.37
CA GLU A 1097 7.15 -22.38 36.79
C GLU A 1097 6.88 -22.26 35.28
N VAL A 1098 6.38 -21.11 34.81
CA VAL A 1098 6.14 -20.84 33.39
C VAL A 1098 7.48 -20.76 32.65
N LEU A 1099 8.47 -20.10 33.26
CA LEU A 1099 9.82 -20.01 32.75
C LEU A 1099 10.48 -21.39 32.61
N ARG A 1100 10.48 -22.21 33.67
CA ARG A 1100 11.03 -23.58 33.62
C ARG A 1100 10.41 -24.43 32.52
N LYS A 1101 9.10 -24.28 32.29
CA LYS A 1101 8.41 -25.04 31.23
C LYS A 1101 8.76 -24.55 29.83
N LEU A 1102 8.93 -23.24 29.63
CA LEU A 1102 9.43 -22.68 28.39
C LEU A 1102 10.88 -23.13 28.13
N GLU A 1103 11.77 -22.99 29.12
CA GLU A 1103 13.17 -23.40 29.04
C GLU A 1103 13.31 -24.89 28.68
N ALA A 1104 12.49 -25.76 29.27
CA ALA A 1104 12.48 -27.18 28.93
C ALA A 1104 12.12 -27.43 27.46
N LEU A 1105 11.14 -26.70 26.90
CA LEU A 1105 10.77 -26.82 25.48
C LEU A 1105 11.84 -26.22 24.56
N VAL A 1106 12.46 -25.11 24.96
CA VAL A 1106 13.54 -24.47 24.20
C VAL A 1106 14.78 -25.36 24.16
N GLU A 1107 15.15 -25.98 25.28
CA GLU A 1107 16.27 -26.92 25.34
C GLU A 1107 15.99 -28.16 24.49
N GLU A 1108 14.80 -28.74 24.61
CA GLU A 1108 14.36 -29.86 23.75
C GLU A 1108 14.44 -29.48 22.26
N GLY A 1109 14.05 -28.25 21.89
CA GLY A 1109 14.15 -27.75 20.52
C GLY A 1109 15.57 -27.50 20.03
N ARG A 1110 16.45 -26.95 20.89
CA ARG A 1110 17.87 -26.69 20.61
C ARG A 1110 18.70 -27.96 20.46
N SER A 1111 18.27 -29.06 21.07
CA SER A 1111 18.91 -30.38 20.97
C SER A 1111 18.48 -31.19 19.73
N ARG A 1112 17.56 -30.69 18.90
CA ARG A 1112 17.07 -31.40 17.69
C ARG A 1112 18.01 -31.17 16.49
N GLY A 1113 18.29 -32.23 15.72
CA GLY A 1113 19.07 -32.15 14.47
C GLY A 1113 20.52 -32.64 14.51
N ALA A 1114 20.93 -33.40 15.54
CA ALA A 1114 22.30 -33.90 15.65
C ALA A 1114 22.56 -35.29 15.01
N LEU A 1115 21.53 -35.99 14.51
CA LEU A 1115 21.63 -37.40 14.10
C LEU A 1115 21.08 -37.61 12.68
N ARG A 1116 21.94 -38.05 11.77
CA ARG A 1116 21.56 -38.58 10.45
C ARG A 1116 21.53 -40.11 10.50
N LEU A 1117 20.49 -40.70 9.92
CA LEU A 1117 20.37 -42.14 9.77
C LEU A 1117 21.32 -42.64 8.68
N VAL A 1118 21.39 -41.95 7.54
CA VAL A 1118 22.26 -42.32 6.41
C VAL A 1118 23.72 -42.01 6.76
N GLY A 1119 24.57 -43.03 6.73
CA GLY A 1119 25.97 -42.94 7.17
C GLY A 1119 26.19 -43.23 8.65
N LEU A 1120 25.13 -43.60 9.40
CA LEU A 1120 25.27 -44.11 10.77
C LEU A 1120 26.03 -45.44 10.74
N GLU A 1121 27.15 -45.53 11.47
CA GLU A 1121 27.93 -46.75 11.66
C GLU A 1121 28.14 -46.99 13.16
N ARG A 1122 27.47 -48.01 13.72
CA ARG A 1122 27.50 -48.32 15.15
C ARG A 1122 27.21 -49.79 15.42
N ASP A 1123 27.98 -50.41 16.31
CA ASP A 1123 27.77 -51.78 16.82
C ASP A 1123 27.54 -52.84 15.71
N GLY A 1124 28.25 -52.71 14.59
CA GLY A 1124 28.16 -53.63 13.44
C GLY A 1124 26.99 -53.36 12.49
N VAL A 1125 26.28 -52.23 12.65
CA VAL A 1125 25.21 -51.76 11.77
C VAL A 1125 25.68 -50.50 11.03
N LYS A 1126 25.60 -50.52 9.69
CA LYS A 1126 25.86 -49.37 8.83
C LYS A 1126 24.67 -49.08 7.92
N VAL A 1127 24.05 -47.92 8.07
CA VAL A 1127 22.87 -47.54 7.26
C VAL A 1127 23.32 -46.82 5.98
N LEU A 1128 22.84 -47.33 4.84
CA LEU A 1128 23.26 -46.90 3.50
C LEU A 1128 22.22 -46.01 2.81
N ASP A 1129 20.94 -46.29 3.00
CA ASP A 1129 19.84 -45.55 2.36
C ASP A 1129 18.54 -45.71 3.16
N VAL A 1130 17.65 -44.73 3.05
CA VAL A 1130 16.37 -44.67 3.76
C VAL A 1130 15.30 -44.08 2.87
N LYS A 1131 14.16 -44.76 2.77
CA LYS A 1131 12.99 -44.31 2.00
C LYS A 1131 11.73 -44.38 2.84
N THR A 1132 10.83 -43.41 2.63
CA THR A 1132 9.55 -43.36 3.33
C THR A 1132 8.38 -43.23 2.34
N GLU A 1133 7.29 -43.93 2.61
CA GLU A 1133 6.05 -43.89 1.82
C GLU A 1133 4.85 -43.89 2.78
N GLU A 1134 3.97 -42.90 2.66
CA GLU A 1134 2.77 -42.78 3.50
C GLU A 1134 1.54 -43.24 2.72
N LYS A 1135 0.77 -44.19 3.28
CA LYS A 1135 -0.45 -44.71 2.67
C LYS A 1135 -1.51 -44.99 3.73
N ASP A 1136 -2.66 -44.34 3.59
CA ASP A 1136 -3.79 -44.40 4.53
C ASP A 1136 -3.39 -44.01 5.97
N ASP A 1137 -3.55 -44.92 6.94
CA ASP A 1137 -3.20 -44.75 8.35
C ASP A 1137 -1.80 -45.28 8.72
N LYS A 1138 -1.00 -45.68 7.72
CA LYS A 1138 0.30 -46.34 7.90
C LYS A 1138 1.43 -45.58 7.23
N LEU A 1139 2.60 -45.69 7.85
CA LEU A 1139 3.85 -45.19 7.29
C LEU A 1139 4.82 -46.36 7.04
N TYR A 1140 5.25 -46.51 5.79
CA TYR A 1140 6.22 -47.50 5.38
C TYR A 1140 7.61 -46.87 5.36
N VAL A 1141 8.54 -47.48 6.09
CA VAL A 1141 9.94 -47.05 6.17
C VAL A 1141 10.81 -48.20 5.68
N THR A 1142 11.57 -47.94 4.63
CA THR A 1142 12.52 -48.90 4.06
C THR A 1142 13.92 -48.45 4.39
N ILE A 1143 14.67 -49.27 5.12
CA ILE A 1143 16.05 -49.00 5.53
C ILE A 1143 16.96 -50.01 4.86
N LYS A 1144 17.91 -49.53 4.04
CA LYS A 1144 18.98 -50.35 3.49
C LYS A 1144 20.19 -50.26 4.42
N ALA A 1145 20.58 -51.36 5.04
CA ALA A 1145 21.66 -51.38 6.01
C ALA A 1145 22.56 -52.62 5.84
N GLU A 1146 23.84 -52.46 6.14
CA GLU A 1146 24.78 -53.55 6.35
C GLU A 1146 24.73 -53.93 7.84
N VAL A 1147 24.38 -55.17 8.15
CA VAL A 1147 24.36 -55.69 9.52
C VAL A 1147 25.28 -56.90 9.57
N ASP A 1148 26.37 -56.82 10.34
CA ASP A 1148 27.39 -57.87 10.47
C ASP A 1148 27.96 -58.36 9.12
N GLY A 1149 28.21 -57.41 8.21
CA GLY A 1149 28.84 -57.67 6.90
C GLY A 1149 27.87 -58.06 5.77
N ALA A 1150 26.57 -58.13 6.03
CA ALA A 1150 25.55 -58.44 5.03
C ALA A 1150 24.65 -57.21 4.74
N VAL A 1151 24.58 -56.80 3.48
CA VAL A 1151 23.72 -55.69 3.02
C VAL A 1151 22.31 -56.21 2.74
N GLU A 1152 21.34 -55.77 3.53
CA GLU A 1152 19.93 -56.16 3.41
C GLU A 1152 19.02 -54.93 3.42
N GLU A 1153 17.79 -55.11 2.93
CA GLU A 1153 16.74 -54.08 2.93
C GLU A 1153 15.63 -54.47 3.91
N TYR A 1154 15.40 -53.62 4.91
CA TYR A 1154 14.44 -53.84 5.99
C TYR A 1154 13.22 -52.97 5.77
N LYS A 1155 12.05 -53.60 5.61
CA LYS A 1155 10.76 -52.92 5.41
C LYS A 1155 9.97 -52.88 6.71
N ILE A 1156 9.92 -51.70 7.32
CA ILE A 1156 9.27 -51.45 8.61
C ILE A 1156 7.94 -50.74 8.36
N THR A 1157 6.86 -51.23 8.96
CA THR A 1157 5.56 -50.56 8.89
C THR A 1157 5.21 -49.94 10.24
N PHE A 1158 4.90 -48.66 10.24
CA PHE A 1158 4.44 -47.89 11.39
C PHE A 1158 2.92 -47.85 11.36
N TYR A 1159 2.31 -48.19 12.49
CA TYR A 1159 0.88 -48.27 12.71
C TYR A 1159 0.45 -47.24 13.74
N ARG A 1160 -0.74 -46.67 13.52
CA ARG A 1160 -1.37 -45.75 14.45
C ARG A 1160 -2.81 -46.17 14.70
N GLU A 1161 -3.12 -46.43 15.97
CA GLU A 1161 -4.46 -46.80 16.40
C GLU A 1161 -5.35 -45.55 16.60
N ARG A 1162 -6.67 -45.73 16.60
CA ARG A 1162 -7.66 -44.64 16.78
C ARG A 1162 -7.54 -43.92 18.13
N ASP A 1163 -6.93 -44.55 19.13
CA ASP A 1163 -6.70 -43.98 20.46
C ASP A 1163 -5.36 -43.21 20.57
N GLY A 1164 -4.61 -43.08 19.47
CA GLY A 1164 -3.33 -42.37 19.40
C GLY A 1164 -2.10 -43.22 19.73
N LYS A 1165 -2.25 -44.52 20.02
CA LYS A 1165 -1.09 -45.41 20.21
C LYS A 1165 -0.37 -45.65 18.88
N ARG A 1166 0.97 -45.64 18.94
CA ARG A 1166 1.86 -45.85 17.79
C ARG A 1166 2.76 -47.03 18.06
N TYR A 1167 2.97 -47.87 17.06
CA TYR A 1167 3.91 -48.99 17.12
C TYR A 1167 4.48 -49.28 15.73
N LEU A 1168 5.67 -49.85 15.68
CA LEU A 1168 6.27 -50.36 14.43
C LEU A 1168 6.19 -51.89 14.41
N ARG A 1169 6.00 -52.47 13.22
CA ARG A 1169 6.00 -53.92 13.04
C ARG A 1169 6.58 -54.30 11.68
N PHE A 1170 7.34 -55.40 11.66
CA PHE A 1170 7.80 -56.03 10.45
C PHE A 1170 7.96 -57.54 10.64
N TYR A 1171 7.99 -58.27 9.52
CA TYR A 1171 8.03 -59.72 9.49
C TYR A 1171 9.30 -60.19 8.78
N VAL A 1172 9.99 -61.15 9.38
CA VAL A 1172 11.20 -61.77 8.84
C VAL A 1172 11.08 -63.29 8.93
N ARG A 1173 11.84 -64.01 8.10
CA ARG A 1173 11.83 -65.47 8.03
C ARG A 1173 13.25 -66.01 8.12
N GLY A 1174 13.48 -66.96 9.03
CA GLY A 1174 14.80 -67.52 9.33
C GLY A 1174 15.47 -66.89 10.55
N GLU A 1175 16.12 -67.71 11.36
CA GLU A 1175 16.72 -67.34 12.66
C GLU A 1175 17.81 -66.26 12.52
N GLU A 1176 18.61 -66.35 11.46
CA GLU A 1176 19.65 -65.37 11.14
C GLU A 1176 19.06 -63.99 10.80
N ALA A 1177 17.98 -63.95 10.02
CA ALA A 1177 17.28 -62.72 9.66
C ALA A 1177 16.59 -62.06 10.88
N VAL A 1178 16.07 -62.86 11.82
CA VAL A 1178 15.52 -62.37 13.10
C VAL A 1178 16.61 -61.68 13.91
N THR A 1179 17.78 -62.30 14.02
CA THR A 1179 18.90 -61.77 14.81
C THR A 1179 19.38 -60.42 14.26
N LYS A 1180 19.57 -60.31 12.93
CA LYS A 1180 19.99 -59.06 12.28
C LYS A 1180 18.94 -57.95 12.42
N ALA A 1181 17.67 -58.30 12.24
CA ALA A 1181 16.55 -57.37 12.37
C ALA A 1181 16.38 -56.79 13.79
N VAL A 1182 16.51 -57.63 14.81
CA VAL A 1182 16.45 -57.19 16.21
C VAL A 1182 17.62 -56.26 16.51
N LYS A 1183 18.82 -56.61 16.05
CA LYS A 1183 20.03 -55.80 16.20
C LYS A 1183 19.91 -54.43 15.54
N LEU A 1184 19.39 -54.37 14.31
CA LEU A 1184 19.12 -53.11 13.61
C LEU A 1184 18.22 -52.18 14.44
N ILE A 1185 17.08 -52.68 14.92
CA ILE A 1185 16.15 -51.85 15.69
C ILE A 1185 16.75 -51.42 17.02
N GLU A 1186 17.45 -52.32 17.73
CA GLU A 1186 18.12 -52.00 18.99
C GLU A 1186 19.19 -50.91 18.81
N VAL A 1187 20.01 -50.97 17.75
CA VAL A 1187 21.02 -49.95 17.46
C VAL A 1187 20.39 -48.61 17.07
N LEU A 1188 19.31 -48.62 16.28
CA LEU A 1188 18.63 -47.41 15.84
C LEU A 1188 17.79 -46.75 16.94
N THR A 1189 17.29 -47.50 17.92
CA THR A 1189 16.34 -46.97 18.92
C THR A 1189 16.89 -46.95 20.34
N GLY A 1190 17.95 -47.72 20.62
CA GLY A 1190 18.51 -47.93 21.95
C GLY A 1190 17.71 -48.93 22.82
N GLU A 1191 16.62 -49.52 22.30
CA GLU A 1191 15.76 -50.44 23.02
C GLU A 1191 15.47 -51.71 22.20
N LYS A 1192 15.49 -52.89 22.84
CA LYS A 1192 15.15 -54.15 22.17
C LYS A 1192 13.66 -54.21 21.79
N PRO A 1193 13.32 -54.60 20.54
CA PRO A 1193 11.94 -54.84 20.14
C PRO A 1193 11.41 -56.19 20.65
N GLN A 1194 10.09 -56.33 20.71
CA GLN A 1194 9.42 -57.59 21.05
C GLN A 1194 9.41 -58.54 19.85
N VAL A 1195 9.80 -59.80 20.07
CA VAL A 1195 9.85 -60.85 19.04
C VAL A 1195 8.76 -61.88 19.31
N THR A 1196 8.04 -62.31 18.28
CA THR A 1196 6.99 -63.35 18.39
C THR A 1196 7.03 -64.26 17.17
N GLU A 1197 7.30 -65.54 17.38
CA GLU A 1197 7.24 -66.56 16.32
C GLU A 1197 5.80 -66.91 15.97
N MET A 1198 5.53 -67.08 14.67
CA MET A 1198 4.21 -67.41 14.15
C MET A 1198 4.18 -68.87 13.65
N PRO A 1199 3.01 -69.54 13.69
CA PRO A 1199 2.87 -70.95 13.28
C PRO A 1199 3.25 -71.27 11.82
N ASN A 1200 3.34 -70.26 10.97
CA ASN A 1200 3.67 -70.37 9.54
C ASN A 1200 5.17 -70.18 9.23
N GLY A 1201 6.04 -70.17 10.25
CA GLY A 1201 7.49 -70.03 10.11
C GLY A 1201 7.98 -68.59 9.91
N TRP A 1202 7.11 -67.60 10.06
CA TRP A 1202 7.48 -66.18 10.11
C TRP A 1202 7.64 -65.69 11.54
N THR A 1203 8.49 -64.70 11.74
CA THR A 1203 8.69 -64.05 13.04
C THR A 1203 8.28 -62.58 12.94
N SER A 1204 7.38 -62.16 13.83
CA SER A 1204 6.94 -60.77 13.96
C SER A 1204 7.84 -60.04 14.94
N ILE A 1205 8.43 -58.93 14.50
CA ILE A 1205 9.20 -58.02 15.36
C ILE A 1205 8.37 -56.74 15.54
N ARG A 1206 8.11 -56.36 16.79
CA ARG A 1206 7.24 -55.24 17.17
C ARG A 1206 7.97 -54.28 18.11
N GLY A 1207 8.03 -53.01 17.74
CA GLY A 1207 8.47 -51.91 18.61
C GLY A 1207 7.28 -51.05 19.03
N PHE A 1208 7.35 -50.46 20.22
CA PHE A 1208 6.27 -49.64 20.79
C PHE A 1208 6.47 -48.15 20.49
N GLY A 1209 5.68 -47.27 21.12
CA GLY A 1209 5.75 -45.83 20.90
C GLY A 1209 7.14 -45.24 21.16
N SER A 1210 7.89 -45.78 22.13
CA SER A 1210 9.28 -45.38 22.41
C SER A 1210 10.20 -45.61 21.21
N HIS A 1211 10.06 -46.74 20.52
CA HIS A 1211 10.80 -47.04 19.28
C HIS A 1211 10.45 -46.06 18.15
N VAL A 1212 9.18 -45.68 18.02
CA VAL A 1212 8.73 -44.70 17.02
C VAL A 1212 9.29 -43.31 17.31
N ASP A 1213 9.26 -42.89 18.58
CA ASP A 1213 9.81 -41.61 19.01
C ASP A 1213 11.34 -41.56 18.93
N ALA A 1214 12.03 -42.68 19.11
CA ALA A 1214 13.46 -42.80 18.90
C ALA A 1214 13.82 -42.67 17.40
N MET A 1215 13.05 -43.31 16.51
CA MET A 1215 13.23 -43.20 15.06
C MET A 1215 12.94 -41.78 14.54
N ALA A 1216 12.03 -41.04 15.18
CA ALA A 1216 11.74 -39.64 14.84
C ALA A 1216 12.89 -38.66 15.15
N ARG A 1217 13.96 -39.10 15.83
CA ARG A 1217 15.14 -38.26 16.12
C ARG A 1217 16.05 -38.06 14.90
N TYR A 1218 15.93 -38.92 13.90
CA TYR A 1218 16.77 -38.89 12.71
C TYR A 1218 16.19 -37.97 11.63
N GLU A 1219 17.03 -37.10 11.08
CA GLU A 1219 16.65 -36.06 10.11
C GLU A 1219 15.79 -36.58 8.96
N GLU A 1220 16.14 -37.75 8.42
CA GLU A 1220 15.53 -38.37 7.23
C GLU A 1220 14.14 -38.97 7.49
N LEU A 1221 13.82 -39.32 8.74
CA LEU A 1221 12.56 -39.94 9.12
C LEU A 1221 11.63 -38.98 9.86
N ARG A 1222 12.20 -37.91 10.43
CA ARG A 1222 11.54 -37.02 11.38
C ARG A 1222 10.29 -36.36 10.82
N GLU A 1223 10.42 -35.62 9.71
CA GLU A 1223 9.32 -34.85 9.16
C GLU A 1223 8.16 -35.77 8.73
N THR A 1224 8.49 -36.93 8.15
CA THR A 1224 7.50 -37.91 7.71
C THR A 1224 6.80 -38.58 8.89
N ILE A 1225 7.52 -38.98 9.95
CA ILE A 1225 6.93 -39.58 11.16
C ILE A 1225 6.08 -38.55 11.92
N GLU A 1226 6.53 -37.30 12.05
CA GLU A 1226 5.80 -36.23 12.73
C GLU A 1226 4.50 -35.87 11.98
N ARG A 1227 4.58 -35.72 10.65
CA ARG A 1227 3.41 -35.46 9.80
C ARG A 1227 2.40 -36.60 9.87
N TRP A 1228 2.86 -37.85 9.74
CA TRP A 1228 2.01 -39.03 9.87
C TRP A 1228 1.42 -39.19 11.27
N SER A 1229 2.16 -38.84 12.32
CA SER A 1229 1.72 -38.95 13.72
C SER A 1229 0.62 -37.94 14.08
N ASN A 1230 0.57 -36.79 13.42
CA ASN A 1230 -0.33 -35.67 13.75
C ASN A 1230 -1.65 -35.63 12.94
N ARG A 1231 -1.81 -36.47 11.91
CA ARG A 1231 -3.03 -36.58 11.09
C ARG A 1231 -4.23 -37.16 11.84
#